data_AF-A0AAU4R457-F1
#
_entry.id   AF-A0AAU4R457-F1
#
_cell.length_a   1.000
_cell.length_b   1.000
_cell.length_c   1.000
_cell.angle_alpha   90.00
_cell.angle_beta   90.00
_cell.angle_gamma   90.00
#
_symmetry.space_group_name_H-M   'P 1'
#
loop_
_entity.id
_entity.type
_entity.pdbx_description
1 polymer ?
#
loop_
_entity_poly.entity_id
_entity_poly.type
_entity_poly.pdbx_seq_one_letter_code
_entity_poly.pdbx_strand_id
1 'polypeptide(L)'
;MPLLGGVRPPIALLCLLILALAGLTAKVLGPAGEPAVPKAVLGSQEHFAQDGAIALRASIDERVTDLNRVAAALNAGKPADPERVLSDLSRTYQKWTGTTVLDLESGKVLAARGETIPLAWLDKDVLTGEHALTPRMVRLKTGDVRLMTMALLDRKDRPQQLLIASNSLSVPAINLGPFRSMAVVARGGEVLATEGFEQAEALNSDAERDELTFLHKQITRLSQRAAKETEQDPVSAREPGSRGYPGVSGTLLGDAYNGRIATAGYASLASADPEQRKSVGAGLGLTVVAMLPVVQEQAVGQERELYGLVAAGVLVVFGLLAATVLWMAVQRPLLGLFLESRRLARGDLTRPVAVPRWGETARVGAALERLRGQLSDGGGDAPQGSGASKGRGGRLGLRVPLALTAVLLLLWCVPVGLLLNRTDASVSVPSTMVNDQRDRTDLVADRVRRALNEAQADLVSISRLIDADDPDRSTGVLDDALRKHTRYGSLYVVDEGGEVVARAGAEPNADWERGEADDKTDASGDTSDDTSDDQDQSLVRVSGEGGKKPVIQAGAALPDEKGMTLVGEIRVEFLNSLLNRPGLGEVRVVDAEARTIAASDGFLAFEGLPRESLTDLVRAGGVKVGAGPVENGLLIREGRSVTVAAAAPFSGGGVAADVGWSVVSWQNAKHFEIAPYEREDRSVLAGMLGLALIVVCLGWIHLVVVRPLRALAGSAEKLADGDLKTVLYPRYHDEVGAVVRSLELVRQQLQARRQNQARRSAEPRLGAGGR
;
A
#
# COMPACT_ATOMS: atom_id res chain seq x y z
N MET A 1 44.34 24.15 -23.15
CA MET A 1 44.22 24.00 -21.68
C MET A 1 43.19 22.91 -21.45
N PRO A 2 43.47 21.82 -20.70
CA PRO A 2 42.45 20.79 -20.52
C PRO A 2 41.36 21.37 -19.62
N LEU A 3 40.16 21.54 -20.19
CA LEU A 3 38.97 22.08 -19.51
C LEU A 3 38.39 21.12 -18.44
N LEU A 4 38.99 19.94 -18.27
CA LEU A 4 38.45 18.83 -17.47
C LEU A 4 39.25 18.47 -16.20
N GLY A 5 40.39 19.12 -15.95
CA GLY A 5 41.18 18.91 -14.71
C GLY A 5 41.29 20.19 -13.90
N GLY A 6 40.71 20.24 -12.68
CA GLY A 6 40.89 21.38 -11.78
C GLY A 6 39.76 21.72 -10.82
N VAL A 7 39.84 22.91 -10.21
CA VAL A 7 38.85 23.44 -9.26
C VAL A 7 37.57 23.95 -9.95
N ARG A 8 37.63 24.24 -11.25
CA ARG A 8 36.50 24.83 -12.00
C ARG A 8 35.35 23.84 -12.26
N PRO A 9 35.59 22.60 -12.70
CA PRO A 9 34.52 21.61 -12.90
C PRO A 9 33.64 21.36 -11.67
N PRO A 10 34.18 21.14 -10.44
CA PRO A 10 33.32 20.87 -9.29
C PRO A 10 32.50 22.08 -8.83
N ILE A 11 32.99 23.32 -8.99
CA ILE A 11 32.20 24.52 -8.67
C ILE A 11 31.09 24.74 -9.71
N ALA A 12 31.39 24.55 -11.01
CA ALA A 12 30.39 24.66 -12.06
C ALA A 12 29.30 23.58 -11.91
N LEU A 13 29.70 22.35 -11.60
CA LEU A 13 28.79 21.25 -11.31
C LEU A 13 27.93 21.53 -10.08
N LEU A 14 28.50 22.08 -9.00
CA LEU A 14 27.74 22.50 -7.83
C LEU A 14 26.66 23.54 -8.20
N CYS A 15 27.01 24.58 -8.97
CA CYS A 15 26.03 25.58 -9.40
C CYS A 15 24.93 24.97 -10.28
N LEU A 16 25.28 24.10 -11.22
CA LEU A 16 24.32 23.42 -12.08
C LEU A 16 23.37 22.56 -11.27
N LEU A 17 23.90 21.79 -10.32
CA LEU A 17 23.11 20.90 -9.48
C LEU A 17 22.22 21.67 -8.49
N ILE A 18 22.67 22.81 -7.98
CA ILE A 18 21.84 23.70 -7.15
C ILE A 18 20.68 24.27 -7.99
N LEU A 19 20.94 24.69 -9.23
CA LEU A 19 19.87 25.16 -10.13
C LEU A 19 18.89 24.04 -10.48
N ALA A 20 19.38 22.82 -10.73
CA ALA A 20 18.55 21.65 -10.97
C ALA A 20 17.68 21.33 -9.73
N LEU A 21 18.27 21.35 -8.53
CA LEU A 21 17.54 21.14 -7.28
C LEU A 21 16.54 22.26 -7.00
N ALA A 22 16.87 23.52 -7.30
CA ALA A 22 15.94 24.64 -7.19
C ALA A 22 14.76 24.51 -8.17
N GLY A 23 15.03 24.11 -9.42
CA GLY A 23 13.99 23.82 -10.40
C GLY A 23 13.10 22.65 -9.98
N LEU A 24 13.69 21.59 -9.43
CA LEU A 24 12.95 20.46 -8.87
C LEU A 24 12.11 20.91 -7.67
N THR A 25 12.68 21.68 -6.74
CA THR A 25 11.99 22.22 -5.56
C THR A 25 10.80 23.09 -5.99
N ALA A 26 10.99 23.97 -6.97
CA ALA A 26 9.91 24.79 -7.52
C ALA A 26 8.81 23.95 -8.18
N LYS A 27 9.17 22.86 -8.88
CA LYS A 27 8.18 21.95 -9.50
C LYS A 27 7.44 21.09 -8.47
N VAL A 28 8.15 20.61 -7.45
CA VAL A 28 7.68 19.60 -6.49
C VAL A 28 6.90 20.24 -5.34
N LEU A 29 7.34 21.42 -4.86
CA LEU A 29 6.67 22.19 -3.82
C LEU A 29 5.85 23.36 -4.36
N GLY A 30 5.95 23.68 -5.66
CA GLY A 30 5.10 24.68 -6.30
C GLY A 30 3.68 24.17 -6.56
N PRO A 31 2.85 24.96 -7.25
CA PRO A 31 1.47 24.61 -7.52
C PRO A 31 1.39 23.43 -8.50
N ALA A 32 1.43 22.21 -7.97
CA ALA A 32 0.70 21.12 -8.58
C ALA A 32 -0.76 21.42 -8.26
N GLY A 33 -1.58 21.72 -9.28
CA GLY A 33 -3.01 21.93 -9.09
C GLY A 33 -3.54 20.78 -8.24
N GLU A 34 -4.03 21.08 -7.04
CA GLU A 34 -4.62 20.05 -6.19
C GLU A 34 -5.77 19.45 -7.01
N PRO A 35 -5.78 18.12 -7.22
CA PRO A 35 -6.85 17.50 -7.97
C PRO A 35 -8.16 17.86 -7.26
N ALA A 36 -9.18 18.20 -8.05
CA ALA A 36 -10.48 18.63 -7.53
C ALA A 36 -11.13 17.59 -6.59
N VAL A 37 -10.69 16.33 -6.70
CA VAL A 37 -10.99 15.21 -5.80
C VAL A 37 -9.67 14.68 -5.23
N PRO A 38 -9.51 14.52 -3.90
CA PRO A 38 -8.31 13.96 -3.31
C PRO A 38 -8.02 12.53 -3.79
N LYS A 39 -6.76 12.19 -4.06
CA LYS A 39 -6.38 10.84 -4.52
C LYS A 39 -6.76 9.73 -3.54
N ALA A 40 -6.68 10.01 -2.24
CA ALA A 40 -7.17 9.10 -1.21
C ALA A 40 -8.64 8.70 -1.44
N VAL A 41 -9.49 9.66 -1.84
CA VAL A 41 -10.90 9.40 -2.15
C VAL A 41 -11.02 8.57 -3.42
N LEU A 42 -10.22 8.86 -4.47
CA LEU A 42 -10.18 8.05 -5.69
C LEU A 42 -9.82 6.59 -5.38
N GLY A 43 -8.69 6.35 -4.70
CA GLY A 43 -8.26 5.00 -4.33
C GLY A 43 -9.28 4.28 -3.44
N SER A 44 -9.93 5.01 -2.54
CA SER A 44 -11.06 4.49 -1.73
C SER A 44 -12.23 4.02 -2.60
N GLN A 45 -12.64 4.81 -3.61
CA GLN A 45 -13.72 4.40 -4.52
C GLN A 45 -13.34 3.16 -5.35
N GLU A 46 -12.09 3.07 -5.80
CA GLU A 46 -11.58 1.88 -6.48
C GLU A 46 -11.69 0.64 -5.58
N HIS A 47 -11.21 0.71 -4.34
CA HIS A 47 -11.29 -0.40 -3.40
C HIS A 47 -12.75 -0.79 -3.10
N PHE A 48 -13.65 0.16 -2.97
CA PHE A 48 -15.07 -0.12 -2.77
C PHE A 48 -15.68 -0.88 -3.97
N ALA A 49 -15.31 -0.52 -5.20
CA ALA A 49 -15.75 -1.23 -6.40
C ALA A 49 -15.14 -2.65 -6.48
N GLN A 50 -13.87 -2.83 -6.11
CA GLN A 50 -13.23 -4.14 -5.99
C GLN A 50 -13.97 -5.03 -4.99
N ASP A 51 -14.29 -4.49 -3.83
CA ASP A 51 -15.03 -5.17 -2.77
C ASP A 51 -16.42 -5.62 -3.26
N GLY A 52 -17.13 -4.74 -3.99
CA GLY A 52 -18.39 -5.07 -4.67
C GLY A 52 -18.23 -6.16 -5.74
N ALA A 53 -17.17 -6.11 -6.56
CA ALA A 53 -16.91 -7.12 -7.58
C ALA A 53 -16.60 -8.50 -6.98
N ILE A 54 -15.85 -8.55 -5.87
CA ILE A 54 -15.58 -9.79 -5.13
C ILE A 54 -16.89 -10.35 -4.55
N ALA A 55 -17.72 -9.50 -3.93
CA ALA A 55 -18.99 -9.90 -3.36
C ALA A 55 -19.95 -10.44 -4.43
N LEU A 56 -20.07 -9.75 -5.58
CA LEU A 56 -20.90 -10.19 -6.70
C LEU A 56 -20.43 -11.52 -7.26
N ARG A 57 -19.12 -11.66 -7.52
CA ARG A 57 -18.54 -12.91 -8.01
C ARG A 57 -18.82 -14.06 -7.04
N ALA A 58 -18.55 -13.86 -5.75
CA ALA A 58 -18.77 -14.89 -4.74
C ALA A 58 -20.23 -15.32 -4.70
N SER A 59 -21.17 -14.37 -4.72
CA SER A 59 -22.60 -14.70 -4.77
C SER A 59 -23.00 -15.47 -6.03
N ILE A 60 -22.40 -15.19 -7.19
CA ILE A 60 -22.70 -15.92 -8.44
C ILE A 60 -22.12 -17.33 -8.37
N ASP A 61 -20.84 -17.46 -8.01
CA ASP A 61 -20.14 -18.74 -7.90
C ASP A 61 -20.81 -19.66 -6.87
N GLU A 62 -21.26 -19.11 -5.73
CA GLU A 62 -21.99 -19.83 -4.70
C GLU A 62 -23.32 -20.39 -5.23
N ARG A 63 -24.15 -19.56 -5.88
CA ARG A 63 -25.45 -19.98 -6.41
C ARG A 63 -25.31 -21.09 -7.46
N VAL A 64 -24.26 -21.05 -8.29
CA VAL A 64 -23.94 -22.11 -9.25
C VAL A 64 -23.51 -23.39 -8.53
N THR A 65 -22.67 -23.26 -7.51
CA THR A 65 -22.19 -24.39 -6.72
C THR A 65 -23.34 -25.07 -5.97
N ASP A 66 -24.23 -24.30 -5.35
CA ASP A 66 -25.41 -24.79 -4.64
C ASP A 66 -26.35 -25.55 -5.58
N LEU A 67 -26.63 -25.01 -6.77
CA LEU A 67 -27.50 -25.70 -7.74
C LEU A 67 -26.90 -27.04 -8.18
N ASN A 68 -25.59 -27.07 -8.47
CA ASN A 68 -24.88 -28.29 -8.83
C ASN A 68 -24.85 -29.31 -7.69
N ARG A 69 -24.70 -28.85 -6.43
CA ARG A 69 -24.75 -29.70 -5.24
C ARG A 69 -26.11 -30.35 -5.10
N VAL A 70 -27.19 -29.59 -5.27
CA VAL A 70 -28.54 -30.16 -5.23
C VAL A 70 -28.74 -31.14 -6.38
N ALA A 71 -28.33 -30.81 -7.61
CA ALA A 71 -28.42 -31.74 -8.73
C ALA A 71 -27.67 -33.05 -8.46
N ALA A 72 -26.47 -33.00 -7.89
CA ALA A 72 -25.70 -34.19 -7.52
C ALA A 72 -26.41 -35.03 -6.45
N ALA A 73 -26.94 -34.41 -5.39
CA ALA A 73 -27.70 -35.11 -4.35
C ALA A 73 -28.95 -35.79 -4.93
N LEU A 74 -29.65 -35.11 -5.84
CA LEU A 74 -30.81 -35.65 -6.55
C LEU A 74 -30.44 -36.78 -7.51
N ASN A 75 -29.28 -36.75 -8.14
CA ASN A 75 -28.80 -37.83 -9.01
C ASN A 75 -28.39 -39.07 -8.22
N ALA A 76 -27.92 -38.91 -6.98
CA ALA A 76 -27.55 -40.01 -6.08
C ALA A 76 -28.76 -40.62 -5.32
N GLY A 77 -29.82 -39.83 -5.10
CA GLY A 77 -31.03 -40.26 -4.36
C GLY A 77 -32.00 -41.13 -5.15
N LYS A 78 -33.06 -41.60 -4.49
CA LYS A 78 -34.16 -42.35 -5.13
C LYS A 78 -34.89 -41.46 -6.17
N PRO A 79 -35.42 -42.04 -7.28
CA PRO A 79 -36.13 -41.27 -8.28
C PRO A 79 -37.35 -40.55 -7.69
N ALA A 80 -37.28 -39.22 -7.62
CA ALA A 80 -38.40 -38.36 -7.24
C ALA A 80 -39.06 -37.73 -8.47
N ASP A 81 -40.35 -37.44 -8.34
CA ASP A 81 -41.12 -36.66 -9.32
C ASP A 81 -40.53 -35.22 -9.44
N PRO A 82 -40.37 -34.66 -10.65
CA PRO A 82 -39.89 -33.28 -10.85
C PRO A 82 -40.61 -32.22 -9.99
N GLU A 83 -41.91 -32.35 -9.73
CA GLU A 83 -42.63 -31.41 -8.86
C GLU A 83 -42.18 -31.51 -7.40
N ARG A 84 -41.93 -32.73 -6.93
CA ARG A 84 -41.43 -33.01 -5.59
C ARG A 84 -40.00 -32.50 -5.42
N VAL A 85 -39.17 -32.67 -6.46
CA VAL A 85 -37.80 -32.12 -6.52
C VAL A 85 -37.82 -30.60 -6.34
N LEU A 86 -38.66 -29.88 -7.11
CA LEU A 86 -38.77 -28.43 -6.97
C LEU A 86 -39.37 -28.00 -5.62
N SER A 87 -40.26 -28.81 -5.05
CA SER A 87 -40.84 -28.57 -3.73
C SER A 87 -39.79 -28.63 -2.63
N ASP A 88 -39.01 -29.70 -2.60
CA ASP A 88 -37.96 -29.92 -1.60
C ASP A 88 -36.83 -28.89 -1.75
N LEU A 89 -36.49 -28.55 -3.00
CA LEU A 89 -35.56 -27.46 -3.31
C LEU A 89 -36.03 -26.12 -2.74
N SER A 90 -37.29 -25.72 -3.00
CA SER A 90 -37.82 -24.43 -2.51
C SER A 90 -37.95 -24.36 -0.99
N ARG A 91 -38.25 -25.50 -0.34
CA ARG A 91 -38.36 -25.58 1.12
C ARG A 91 -37.01 -25.55 1.81
N THR A 92 -35.99 -26.11 1.17
CA THR A 92 -34.63 -26.19 1.71
C THR A 92 -33.82 -24.93 1.39
N TYR A 93 -34.02 -24.35 0.21
CA TYR A 93 -33.26 -23.22 -0.30
C TYR A 93 -34.21 -22.11 -0.77
N GLN A 94 -34.41 -21.11 0.08
CA GLN A 94 -35.20 -19.90 -0.25
C GLN A 94 -34.40 -18.87 -1.07
N LYS A 95 -33.38 -19.31 -1.82
CA LYS A 95 -32.44 -18.42 -2.53
C LYS A 95 -32.87 -18.11 -3.97
N TRP A 96 -33.71 -18.94 -4.59
CA TRP A 96 -34.08 -18.84 -6.01
C TRP A 96 -35.47 -18.24 -6.21
N THR A 97 -35.59 -17.30 -7.15
CA THR A 97 -36.86 -16.62 -7.48
C THR A 97 -37.78 -17.52 -8.32
N GLY A 98 -37.20 -18.37 -9.18
CA GLY A 98 -37.94 -19.32 -9.98
C GLY A 98 -37.08 -20.53 -10.34
N THR A 99 -37.69 -21.70 -10.46
CA THR A 99 -36.99 -22.95 -10.80
C THR A 99 -37.81 -23.77 -11.77
N THR A 100 -37.15 -24.49 -12.69
CA THR A 100 -37.79 -25.23 -13.77
C THR A 100 -36.98 -26.48 -14.08
N VAL A 101 -37.67 -27.61 -14.28
CA VAL A 101 -37.08 -28.84 -14.80
C VAL A 101 -37.56 -29.03 -16.23
N LEU A 102 -36.63 -29.20 -17.16
CA LEU A 102 -36.89 -29.35 -18.58
C LEU A 102 -36.31 -30.68 -19.08
N ASP A 103 -37.01 -31.35 -19.98
CA ASP A 103 -36.50 -32.52 -20.68
C ASP A 103 -35.56 -32.07 -21.80
N LEU A 104 -34.29 -32.52 -21.77
CA LEU A 104 -33.24 -31.99 -22.64
C LEU A 104 -33.47 -32.37 -24.12
N GLU A 105 -34.07 -33.53 -24.38
CA GLU A 105 -34.28 -34.07 -25.72
C GLU A 105 -35.48 -33.43 -26.43
N SER A 106 -36.61 -33.33 -25.71
CA SER A 106 -37.86 -32.78 -26.24
C SER A 106 -37.97 -31.26 -26.07
N GLY A 107 -37.20 -30.65 -25.19
CA GLY A 107 -37.34 -29.24 -24.83
C GLY A 107 -38.57 -28.93 -23.98
N LYS A 108 -39.29 -29.96 -23.51
CA LYS A 108 -40.56 -29.80 -22.80
C LYS A 108 -40.32 -29.50 -21.32
N VAL A 109 -41.02 -28.50 -20.79
CA VAL A 109 -41.07 -28.23 -19.35
C VAL A 109 -41.79 -29.38 -18.64
N LEU A 110 -41.10 -30.03 -17.70
CA LEU A 110 -41.62 -31.11 -16.89
C LEU A 110 -42.24 -30.60 -15.58
N ALA A 111 -41.63 -29.58 -14.97
CA ALA A 111 -42.15 -28.89 -13.79
C ALA A 111 -41.59 -27.47 -13.71
N ALA A 112 -42.33 -26.54 -13.09
CA ALA A 112 -41.87 -25.18 -12.80
C ALA A 112 -42.44 -24.69 -11.47
N ARG A 113 -41.70 -23.83 -10.76
CA ARG A 113 -42.10 -23.25 -9.47
C ARG A 113 -41.53 -21.83 -9.33
N GLY A 114 -42.29 -20.93 -8.71
CA GLY A 114 -41.90 -19.52 -8.54
C GLY A 114 -42.11 -18.69 -9.81
N GLU A 115 -41.22 -17.73 -10.06
CA GLU A 115 -41.26 -16.89 -11.26
C GLU A 115 -41.09 -17.73 -12.55
N THR A 116 -41.94 -17.46 -13.56
CA THR A 116 -41.88 -18.18 -14.83
C THR A 116 -40.62 -17.80 -15.62
N ILE A 117 -39.78 -18.80 -15.90
CA ILE A 117 -38.54 -18.60 -16.65
C ILE A 117 -38.88 -18.48 -18.15
N PRO A 118 -38.53 -17.37 -18.83
CA PRO A 118 -38.69 -17.30 -20.27
C PRO A 118 -37.73 -18.32 -20.91
N LEU A 119 -38.22 -19.26 -21.70
CA LEU A 119 -37.38 -20.30 -22.34
C LEU A 119 -37.09 -20.03 -23.82
N ALA A 120 -37.54 -18.89 -24.35
CA ALA A 120 -37.40 -18.53 -25.76
C ALA A 120 -35.94 -18.36 -26.23
N TRP A 121 -34.97 -18.32 -25.32
CA TRP A 121 -33.53 -18.25 -25.60
C TRP A 121 -32.84 -19.63 -25.59
N LEU A 122 -33.58 -20.69 -25.26
CA LEU A 122 -33.06 -22.04 -25.05
C LEU A 122 -33.17 -22.87 -26.35
N ASP A 123 -32.27 -22.63 -27.31
CA ASP A 123 -32.22 -23.42 -28.56
C ASP A 123 -31.55 -24.80 -28.36
N LYS A 124 -31.85 -25.80 -29.20
CA LYS A 124 -31.24 -27.14 -29.10
C LYS A 124 -29.70 -27.13 -29.24
N ASP A 125 -29.16 -26.24 -30.08
CA ASP A 125 -27.72 -26.06 -30.26
C ASP A 125 -27.05 -25.46 -29.01
N VAL A 126 -27.83 -24.67 -28.25
CA VAL A 126 -27.42 -24.09 -26.96
C VAL A 126 -27.34 -25.15 -25.86
N LEU A 127 -28.15 -26.21 -25.94
CA LEU A 127 -28.26 -27.26 -24.93
C LEU A 127 -27.28 -28.44 -25.11
N THR A 128 -26.57 -28.50 -26.23
CA THR A 128 -25.74 -29.67 -26.61
C THR A 128 -24.26 -29.34 -26.88
N GLY A 129 -23.86 -28.07 -26.86
CA GLY A 129 -22.47 -27.62 -27.06
C GLY A 129 -21.63 -27.51 -25.78
N GLU A 130 -20.34 -27.19 -25.94
CA GLU A 130 -19.35 -27.03 -24.84
C GLU A 130 -19.74 -25.98 -23.77
N HIS A 131 -20.72 -25.11 -24.07
CA HIS A 131 -21.23 -24.05 -23.20
C HIS A 131 -22.68 -24.28 -22.74
N ALA A 132 -23.19 -25.51 -22.81
CA ALA A 132 -24.60 -25.80 -22.51
C ALA A 132 -25.00 -25.50 -21.05
N LEU A 133 -24.05 -25.59 -20.12
CA LEU A 133 -24.28 -25.37 -18.69
C LEU A 133 -23.74 -24.03 -18.19
N THR A 134 -23.29 -23.12 -19.06
CA THR A 134 -22.81 -21.81 -18.62
C THR A 134 -23.98 -20.91 -18.23
N PRO A 135 -23.91 -20.21 -17.08
CA PRO A 135 -24.96 -19.27 -16.69
C PRO A 135 -25.15 -18.15 -17.70
N ARG A 136 -26.39 -17.65 -17.80
CA ARG A 136 -26.77 -16.64 -18.79
C ARG A 136 -27.60 -15.53 -18.20
N MET A 137 -27.47 -14.35 -18.78
CA MET A 137 -28.28 -13.19 -18.42
C MET A 137 -29.45 -13.05 -19.40
N VAL A 138 -30.66 -12.96 -18.86
CA VAL A 138 -31.88 -12.85 -19.65
C VAL A 138 -32.67 -11.65 -19.17
N ARG A 139 -32.96 -10.74 -20.09
CA ARG A 139 -33.78 -9.55 -19.81
C ARG A 139 -35.25 -9.93 -19.92
N LEU A 140 -36.01 -9.68 -18.86
CA LEU A 140 -37.45 -9.87 -18.81
C LEU A 140 -38.16 -8.74 -19.54
N LYS A 141 -39.44 -8.94 -19.87
CA LYS A 141 -40.30 -7.90 -20.45
C LYS A 141 -40.47 -6.68 -19.53
N THR A 142 -40.27 -6.87 -18.22
CA THR A 142 -40.29 -5.79 -17.21
C THR A 142 -39.07 -4.88 -17.30
N GLY A 143 -38.00 -5.31 -17.99
CA GLY A 143 -36.73 -4.61 -18.06
C GLY A 143 -35.66 -5.21 -17.12
N ASP A 144 -36.08 -5.98 -16.12
CA ASP A 144 -35.17 -6.62 -15.16
C ASP A 144 -34.29 -7.69 -15.80
N VAL A 145 -33.06 -7.82 -15.31
CA VAL A 145 -32.13 -8.86 -15.75
C VAL A 145 -32.13 -10.01 -14.75
N ARG A 146 -32.29 -11.24 -15.27
CA ARG A 146 -32.20 -12.47 -14.50
C ARG A 146 -30.95 -13.26 -14.86
N LEU A 147 -30.26 -13.77 -13.85
CA LEU A 147 -29.20 -14.75 -14.01
C LEU A 147 -29.81 -16.15 -14.01
N MET A 148 -29.75 -16.82 -15.14
CA MET A 148 -30.12 -18.21 -15.35
C MET A 148 -28.93 -19.10 -15.03
N THR A 149 -29.12 -20.06 -14.15
CA THR A 149 -28.12 -21.07 -13.82
C THR A 149 -28.68 -22.44 -14.13
N MET A 150 -27.84 -23.32 -14.69
CA MET A 150 -28.26 -24.63 -15.20
C MET A 150 -27.44 -25.75 -14.58
N ALA A 151 -28.09 -26.86 -14.26
CA ALA A 151 -27.45 -28.08 -13.77
C ALA A 151 -28.10 -29.32 -14.41
N LEU A 152 -27.29 -30.35 -14.68
CA LEU A 152 -27.75 -31.58 -15.32
C LEU A 152 -28.27 -32.58 -14.27
N LEU A 153 -29.47 -33.10 -14.52
CA LEU A 153 -30.03 -34.25 -13.84
C LEU A 153 -29.86 -35.48 -14.74
N ASP A 154 -28.79 -36.23 -14.51
CA ASP A 154 -28.43 -37.41 -15.28
C ASP A 154 -28.64 -38.68 -14.45
N ARG A 155 -29.59 -39.52 -14.88
CA ARG A 155 -29.99 -40.74 -14.19
C ARG A 155 -30.05 -41.90 -15.18
N LYS A 156 -29.56 -43.07 -14.78
CA LYS A 156 -29.40 -44.25 -15.65
C LYS A 156 -30.68 -44.75 -16.35
N ASP A 157 -31.87 -44.43 -15.82
CA ASP A 157 -33.16 -44.95 -16.28
C ASP A 157 -34.15 -43.87 -16.77
N ARG A 158 -33.70 -42.63 -17.04
CA ARG A 158 -34.55 -41.54 -17.55
C ARG A 158 -33.83 -40.70 -18.61
N PRO A 159 -34.57 -40.03 -19.52
CA PRO A 159 -33.96 -39.02 -20.38
C PRO A 159 -33.32 -37.92 -19.54
N GLN A 160 -32.21 -37.36 -20.03
CA GLN A 160 -31.50 -36.29 -19.35
C GLN A 160 -32.41 -35.08 -19.14
N GLN A 161 -32.43 -34.56 -17.92
CA GLN A 161 -33.23 -33.40 -17.56
C GLN A 161 -32.31 -32.24 -17.18
N LEU A 162 -32.74 -31.02 -17.46
CA LEU A 162 -32.05 -29.79 -17.10
C LEU A 162 -32.80 -29.11 -15.98
N LEU A 163 -32.12 -28.90 -14.85
CA LEU A 163 -32.59 -28.05 -13.77
C LEU A 163 -32.12 -26.62 -14.04
N ILE A 164 -33.06 -25.70 -14.21
CA ILE A 164 -32.80 -24.28 -14.42
C ILE A 164 -33.29 -23.52 -13.18
N ALA A 165 -32.44 -22.66 -12.66
CA ALA A 165 -32.79 -21.73 -11.60
C ALA A 165 -32.62 -20.28 -12.07
N SER A 166 -33.64 -19.47 -11.81
CA SER A 166 -33.69 -18.04 -12.07
C SER A 166 -33.45 -17.25 -10.80
N ASN A 167 -32.61 -16.23 -10.93
CA ASN A 167 -32.30 -15.27 -9.88
C ASN A 167 -32.32 -13.86 -10.44
N SER A 168 -32.80 -12.89 -9.65
CA SER A 168 -32.49 -11.49 -9.91
C SER A 168 -30.99 -11.26 -9.86
N LEU A 169 -30.45 -10.62 -10.91
CA LEU A 169 -29.12 -10.03 -10.83
C LEU A 169 -29.29 -8.71 -10.09
N SER A 170 -29.08 -8.73 -8.78
CA SER A 170 -29.06 -7.50 -7.99
C SER A 170 -27.64 -6.99 -7.86
N VAL A 171 -27.51 -5.70 -7.56
CA VAL A 171 -26.26 -5.20 -6.97
C VAL A 171 -25.99 -6.00 -5.69
N PRO A 172 -24.71 -6.25 -5.33
CA PRO A 172 -24.39 -6.92 -4.07
C PRO A 172 -25.15 -6.30 -2.90
N ALA A 173 -25.74 -7.13 -2.04
CA ALA A 173 -26.38 -6.70 -0.81
C ALA A 173 -25.31 -6.24 0.21
N ILE A 174 -24.75 -5.08 -0.08
CA ILE A 174 -23.73 -4.38 0.70
C ILE A 174 -24.33 -3.05 1.11
N ASN A 175 -23.99 -2.61 2.32
CA ASN A 175 -24.37 -1.28 2.76
C ASN A 175 -23.62 -0.24 1.91
N LEU A 176 -24.35 0.48 1.05
CA LEU A 176 -23.77 1.50 0.17
C LEU A 176 -23.50 2.82 0.91
N GLY A 177 -24.09 3.01 2.09
CA GLY A 177 -24.15 4.30 2.76
C GLY A 177 -25.09 5.29 2.06
N PRO A 178 -25.34 6.47 2.64
CA PRO A 178 -26.42 7.37 2.23
C PRO A 178 -26.24 8.12 0.89
N PHE A 179 -25.06 8.06 0.24
CA PHE A 179 -24.79 8.89 -0.94
C PHE A 179 -24.11 8.16 -2.09
N ARG A 180 -24.00 6.84 -1.99
CA ARG A 180 -23.32 6.04 -2.99
C ARG A 180 -24.34 5.29 -3.81
N SER A 181 -24.11 5.29 -5.11
CA SER A 181 -24.87 4.46 -6.04
C SER A 181 -23.94 3.42 -6.63
N MET A 182 -24.46 2.23 -6.91
CA MET A 182 -23.69 1.15 -7.51
C MET A 182 -24.43 0.57 -8.70
N ALA A 183 -23.68 0.17 -9.72
CA ALA A 183 -24.20 -0.46 -10.93
C ALA A 183 -23.43 -1.75 -11.25
N VAL A 184 -24.17 -2.74 -11.76
CA VAL A 184 -23.59 -3.92 -12.41
C VAL A 184 -23.71 -3.73 -13.91
N VAL A 185 -22.58 -3.82 -14.61
CA VAL A 185 -22.43 -3.44 -16.01
C VAL A 185 -21.98 -4.66 -16.81
N ALA A 186 -22.63 -4.91 -17.94
CA ALA A 186 -22.19 -5.92 -18.90
C ALA A 186 -20.95 -5.45 -19.66
N ARG A 187 -20.25 -6.40 -20.30
CA ARG A 187 -19.09 -6.10 -21.17
C ARG A 187 -19.34 -5.02 -22.23
N GLY A 188 -20.57 -4.93 -22.75
CA GLY A 188 -20.97 -3.91 -23.73
C GLY A 188 -21.25 -2.51 -23.16
N GLY A 189 -21.07 -2.29 -21.85
CA GLY A 189 -21.41 -1.02 -21.18
C GLY A 189 -22.89 -0.86 -20.82
N GLU A 190 -23.69 -1.90 -21.03
CA GLU A 190 -25.11 -1.94 -20.65
C GLU A 190 -25.23 -2.10 -19.14
N VAL A 191 -26.02 -1.22 -18.50
CA VAL A 191 -26.33 -1.31 -17.07
C VAL A 191 -27.41 -2.38 -16.88
N LEU A 192 -27.08 -3.40 -16.09
CA LEU A 192 -27.95 -4.55 -15.83
C LEU A 192 -28.74 -4.41 -14.53
N ALA A 193 -28.13 -3.77 -13.54
CA ALA A 193 -28.75 -3.50 -12.24
C ALA A 193 -28.12 -2.23 -11.62
N THR A 194 -28.92 -1.52 -10.81
CA THR A 194 -28.51 -0.32 -10.08
C THR A 194 -29.09 -0.32 -8.67
N GLU A 195 -28.37 0.27 -7.73
CA GLU A 195 -28.80 0.47 -6.34
C GLU A 195 -28.29 1.82 -5.82
N GLY A 196 -28.89 2.31 -4.73
CA GLY A 196 -28.45 3.53 -4.04
C GLY A 196 -29.00 4.83 -4.65
N PHE A 197 -30.20 4.76 -5.25
CA PHE A 197 -30.97 5.93 -5.72
C PHE A 197 -32.19 6.24 -4.83
N GLU A 198 -32.51 5.37 -3.88
CA GLU A 198 -33.76 5.37 -3.09
C GLU A 198 -34.01 6.66 -2.29
N GLN A 199 -32.97 7.25 -1.68
CA GLN A 199 -33.10 8.52 -0.93
C GLN A 199 -33.45 9.70 -1.84
N ALA A 200 -32.92 9.71 -3.07
CA ALA A 200 -33.25 10.74 -4.06
C ALA A 200 -34.62 10.50 -4.71
N GLU A 201 -35.11 9.24 -4.71
CA GLU A 201 -36.44 8.87 -5.21
C GLU A 201 -37.56 9.10 -4.18
N ALA A 202 -37.26 9.02 -2.88
CA ALA A 202 -38.22 9.22 -1.80
C ALA A 202 -38.59 10.70 -1.54
N LEU A 203 -37.83 11.65 -2.12
CA LEU A 203 -37.99 13.09 -1.89
C LEU A 203 -38.50 13.79 -3.17
N ASN A 204 -39.49 14.67 -3.01
CA ASN A 204 -40.38 15.11 -4.11
C ASN A 204 -40.10 16.54 -4.65
N SER A 205 -38.95 17.15 -4.35
CA SER A 205 -38.66 18.50 -4.88
C SER A 205 -38.12 18.46 -6.31
N ASP A 206 -38.36 19.53 -7.09
CA ASP A 206 -37.87 19.61 -8.47
C ASP A 206 -36.33 19.61 -8.55
N ALA A 207 -35.65 20.17 -7.54
CA ALA A 207 -34.19 20.14 -7.45
C ALA A 207 -33.63 18.73 -7.23
N GLU A 208 -34.31 17.89 -6.44
CA GLU A 208 -33.92 16.49 -6.21
C GLU A 208 -34.15 15.63 -7.45
N ARG A 209 -35.21 15.89 -8.23
CA ARG A 209 -35.45 15.22 -9.52
C ARG A 209 -34.34 15.54 -10.53
N ASP A 210 -33.88 16.79 -10.56
CA ASP A 210 -32.76 17.20 -11.40
C ASP A 210 -31.45 16.53 -10.95
N GLU A 211 -31.20 16.44 -9.64
CA GLU A 211 -30.07 15.71 -9.08
C GLU A 211 -30.12 14.22 -9.42
N LEU A 212 -31.26 13.55 -9.23
CA LEU A 212 -31.46 12.14 -9.59
C LEU A 212 -31.21 11.90 -11.08
N THR A 213 -31.76 12.76 -11.95
CA THR A 213 -31.55 12.69 -13.41
C THR A 213 -30.08 12.86 -13.76
N PHE A 214 -29.39 13.79 -13.10
CA PHE A 214 -27.95 13.97 -13.24
C PHE A 214 -27.19 12.70 -12.83
N LEU A 215 -27.48 12.13 -11.66
CA LEU A 215 -26.81 10.95 -11.14
C LEU A 215 -27.02 9.72 -12.05
N HIS A 216 -28.25 9.47 -12.53
CA HIS A 216 -28.53 8.40 -13.50
C HIS A 216 -27.74 8.57 -14.81
N LYS A 217 -27.66 9.80 -15.32
CA LYS A 217 -26.87 10.11 -16.52
C LYS A 217 -25.37 9.89 -16.30
N GLN A 218 -24.86 10.28 -15.14
CA GLN A 218 -23.45 10.05 -14.78
C GLN A 218 -23.15 8.56 -14.65
N ILE A 219 -23.95 7.79 -13.91
CA ILE A 219 -23.65 6.37 -13.69
C ILE A 219 -23.68 5.59 -15.01
N THR A 220 -24.57 5.92 -15.94
CA THR A 220 -24.64 5.28 -17.26
C THR A 220 -23.38 5.60 -18.09
N ARG A 221 -22.96 6.87 -18.14
CA ARG A 221 -21.76 7.28 -18.88
C ARG A 221 -20.49 6.66 -18.28
N LEU A 222 -20.37 6.69 -16.96
CA LEU A 222 -19.23 6.12 -16.25
C LEU A 222 -19.20 4.59 -16.39
N SER A 223 -20.37 3.93 -16.42
CA SER A 223 -20.50 2.49 -16.68
C SER A 223 -20.01 2.11 -18.07
N GLN A 224 -20.38 2.84 -19.12
CA GLN A 224 -19.88 2.59 -20.47
C GLN A 224 -18.38 2.75 -20.58
N ARG A 225 -17.81 3.78 -19.92
CA ARG A 225 -16.37 3.99 -19.88
C ARG A 225 -15.66 2.89 -19.10
N ALA A 226 -16.17 2.53 -17.92
CA ALA A 226 -15.64 1.45 -17.10
C ALA A 226 -15.61 0.13 -17.85
N ALA A 227 -16.69 -0.23 -18.55
CA ALA A 227 -16.75 -1.45 -19.37
C ALA A 227 -15.61 -1.50 -20.40
N LYS A 228 -15.34 -0.39 -21.08
CA LYS A 228 -14.22 -0.27 -22.03
C LYS A 228 -12.85 -0.38 -21.37
N GLU A 229 -12.64 0.26 -20.22
CA GLU A 229 -11.37 0.15 -19.48
C GLU A 229 -11.13 -1.28 -19.00
N THR A 230 -12.19 -2.01 -18.64
CA THR A 230 -12.11 -3.42 -18.19
C THR A 230 -11.91 -4.45 -19.29
N GLU A 231 -11.90 -4.06 -20.57
CA GLU A 231 -11.54 -4.98 -21.67
C GLU A 231 -10.03 -5.27 -21.76
N GLN A 232 -9.21 -4.51 -21.03
CA GLN A 232 -7.76 -4.70 -20.96
C GLN A 232 -7.40 -6.06 -20.34
N ASP A 233 -6.24 -6.62 -20.71
CA ASP A 233 -5.77 -7.87 -20.09
C ASP A 233 -5.43 -7.60 -18.60
N PRO A 234 -6.03 -8.31 -17.64
CA PRO A 234 -5.79 -8.14 -16.20
C PRO A 234 -4.31 -8.20 -15.80
N VAL A 235 -3.47 -8.94 -16.53
CA VAL A 235 -2.03 -9.04 -16.26
C VAL A 235 -1.31 -7.75 -16.68
N SER A 236 -1.71 -7.16 -17.81
CA SER A 236 -1.11 -5.94 -18.35
C SER A 236 -1.62 -4.66 -17.69
N ALA A 237 -2.84 -4.69 -17.14
CA ALA A 237 -3.47 -3.56 -16.46
C ALA A 237 -2.86 -3.29 -15.08
N ARG A 238 -2.09 -4.23 -14.52
CA ARG A 238 -1.44 -4.10 -13.23
C ARG A 238 -0.03 -3.54 -13.33
N GLU A 239 0.36 -2.78 -12.31
CA GLU A 239 1.77 -2.49 -12.08
C GLU A 239 2.55 -3.80 -11.80
N PRO A 240 3.67 -4.04 -12.50
CA PRO A 240 4.49 -5.24 -12.29
C PRO A 240 4.90 -5.41 -10.82
N GLY A 241 4.55 -6.54 -10.21
CA GLY A 241 4.87 -6.86 -8.81
C GLY A 241 3.79 -6.48 -7.78
N SER A 242 2.68 -5.85 -8.21
CA SER A 242 1.54 -5.58 -7.32
C SER A 242 0.77 -6.87 -6.99
N ARG A 243 0.53 -7.14 -5.70
CA ARG A 243 -0.32 -8.25 -5.20
C ARG A 243 -1.78 -7.82 -5.01
N GLY A 244 -2.24 -6.85 -5.81
CA GLY A 244 -3.56 -6.23 -5.68
C GLY A 244 -4.71 -7.09 -6.23
N TYR A 245 -5.86 -6.45 -6.40
CA TYR A 245 -7.08 -7.07 -6.93
C TYR A 245 -6.83 -7.88 -8.22
N PRO A 246 -7.31 -9.14 -8.34
CA PRO A 246 -6.99 -10.03 -9.45
C PRO A 246 -7.68 -9.70 -10.79
N GLY A 247 -8.53 -8.69 -10.85
CA GLY A 247 -9.11 -8.16 -12.10
C GLY A 247 -8.50 -6.84 -12.55
N VAL A 248 -9.19 -6.19 -13.51
CA VAL A 248 -8.96 -4.80 -13.91
C VAL A 248 -9.81 -3.90 -13.01
N SER A 249 -9.20 -2.90 -12.40
CA SER A 249 -9.88 -1.88 -11.59
C SER A 249 -9.28 -0.50 -11.82
N GLY A 250 -10.00 0.53 -11.39
CA GLY A 250 -9.51 1.90 -11.46
C GLY A 250 -10.57 2.91 -11.04
N THR A 251 -10.33 4.17 -11.40
CA THR A 251 -11.21 5.30 -11.04
C THR A 251 -11.54 6.14 -12.26
N LEU A 252 -12.72 6.77 -12.21
CA LEU A 252 -13.25 7.64 -13.24
C LEU A 252 -13.84 8.89 -12.60
N LEU A 253 -13.65 10.03 -13.26
CA LEU A 253 -14.27 11.29 -12.91
C LEU A 253 -15.37 11.60 -13.93
N GLY A 254 -16.54 11.95 -13.42
CA GLY A 254 -17.69 12.44 -14.17
C GLY A 254 -17.80 13.97 -14.13
N ASP A 255 -18.98 14.45 -14.49
CA ASP A 255 -19.27 15.88 -14.49
C ASP A 255 -19.45 16.41 -13.03
N ALA A 256 -19.39 17.74 -12.89
CA ALA A 256 -19.69 18.41 -11.63
C ALA A 256 -21.15 18.89 -11.58
N TYR A 257 -21.77 18.80 -10.41
CA TYR A 257 -23.12 19.32 -10.12
C TYR A 257 -23.18 19.81 -8.67
N ASN A 258 -23.71 21.01 -8.44
CA ASN A 258 -23.82 21.64 -7.11
C ASN A 258 -22.53 21.60 -6.27
N GLY A 259 -21.36 21.85 -6.90
CA GLY A 259 -20.07 21.84 -6.23
C GLY A 259 -19.55 20.44 -5.86
N ARG A 260 -20.19 19.37 -6.34
CA ARG A 260 -19.74 17.99 -6.20
C ARG A 260 -19.32 17.42 -7.54
N ILE A 261 -18.28 16.61 -7.57
CA ILE A 261 -17.81 15.89 -8.76
C ILE A 261 -18.22 14.43 -8.61
N ALA A 262 -18.95 13.90 -9.60
CA ALA A 262 -19.26 12.48 -9.65
C ALA A 262 -17.96 11.69 -9.77
N THR A 263 -17.63 10.91 -8.74
CA THR A 263 -16.41 10.10 -8.70
C THR A 263 -16.81 8.64 -8.67
N ALA A 264 -16.24 7.82 -9.57
CA ALA A 264 -16.55 6.41 -9.60
C ALA A 264 -15.29 5.54 -9.51
N GLY A 265 -15.37 4.48 -8.73
CA GLY A 265 -14.48 3.33 -8.84
C GLY A 265 -15.11 2.26 -9.72
N TYR A 266 -14.29 1.48 -10.42
CA TYR A 266 -14.76 0.32 -11.17
C TYR A 266 -13.88 -0.90 -10.95
N ALA A 267 -14.46 -2.08 -11.05
CA ALA A 267 -13.73 -3.34 -11.00
C ALA A 267 -14.43 -4.45 -11.81
N SER A 268 -13.70 -5.12 -12.70
CA SER A 268 -14.17 -6.30 -13.42
C SER A 268 -14.26 -7.51 -12.50
N LEU A 269 -15.28 -8.36 -12.61
CA LEU A 269 -15.32 -9.63 -11.89
C LEU A 269 -14.16 -10.52 -12.34
N ALA A 270 -13.30 -10.92 -11.39
CA ALA A 270 -12.11 -11.71 -11.69
C ALA A 270 -11.96 -12.91 -10.76
N SER A 271 -11.44 -14.01 -11.33
CA SER A 271 -11.10 -15.21 -10.58
C SER A 271 -10.04 -14.89 -9.52
N ALA A 272 -10.11 -15.55 -8.36
CA ALA A 272 -9.10 -15.41 -7.31
C ALA A 272 -7.70 -15.88 -7.78
N ASP A 273 -7.68 -16.79 -8.76
CA ASP A 273 -6.49 -17.19 -9.50
C ASP A 273 -6.72 -16.89 -11.00
N PRO A 274 -5.99 -15.91 -11.59
CA PRO A 274 -6.16 -15.53 -12.99
C PRO A 274 -5.70 -16.61 -13.97
N GLU A 275 -4.83 -17.54 -13.57
CA GLU A 275 -4.31 -18.61 -14.42
C GLU A 275 -5.26 -19.82 -14.47
N GLN A 276 -5.97 -20.10 -13.37
CA GLN A 276 -6.83 -21.29 -13.28
C GLN A 276 -8.23 -21.11 -13.88
N ARG A 277 -8.72 -19.87 -14.09
CA ARG A 277 -10.02 -19.53 -14.73
C ARG A 277 -11.25 -20.37 -14.29
N LYS A 278 -11.29 -20.86 -13.04
CA LYS A 278 -12.38 -21.74 -12.55
C LYS A 278 -13.65 -21.02 -12.10
N SER A 279 -13.63 -19.69 -11.96
CA SER A 279 -14.79 -18.92 -11.51
C SER A 279 -15.77 -18.69 -12.66
N VAL A 280 -17.02 -19.11 -12.46
CA VAL A 280 -18.11 -18.92 -13.42
C VAL A 280 -18.52 -17.46 -13.47
N GLY A 281 -18.59 -16.79 -12.31
CA GLY A 281 -18.89 -15.36 -12.22
C GLY A 281 -17.87 -14.48 -12.95
N ALA A 282 -16.58 -14.83 -12.91
CA ALA A 282 -15.55 -14.12 -13.67
C ALA A 282 -15.71 -14.29 -15.20
N GLY A 283 -16.27 -15.42 -15.65
CA GLY A 283 -16.51 -15.69 -17.07
C GLY A 283 -17.63 -14.87 -17.71
N LEU A 284 -18.48 -14.22 -16.90
CA LEU A 284 -19.63 -13.43 -17.38
C LEU A 284 -19.24 -12.05 -17.94
N GLY A 285 -18.00 -11.58 -17.71
CA GLY A 285 -17.53 -10.29 -18.21
C GLY A 285 -18.29 -9.11 -17.59
N LEU A 286 -18.64 -9.21 -16.32
CA LEU A 286 -19.34 -8.17 -15.57
C LEU A 286 -18.36 -7.20 -14.91
N THR A 287 -18.76 -5.94 -14.81
CA THR A 287 -18.02 -4.88 -14.12
C THR A 287 -18.92 -4.22 -13.09
N VAL A 288 -18.41 -4.04 -11.88
CA VAL A 288 -19.07 -3.25 -10.83
C VAL A 288 -18.56 -1.83 -10.88
N VAL A 289 -19.48 -0.86 -10.82
CA VAL A 289 -19.17 0.57 -10.78
C VAL A 289 -19.80 1.16 -9.53
N ALA A 290 -18.98 1.72 -8.64
CA ALA A 290 -19.42 2.39 -7.43
C ALA A 290 -19.21 3.90 -7.61
N MET A 291 -20.26 4.70 -7.53
CA MET A 291 -20.24 6.14 -7.72
C MET A 291 -20.57 6.89 -6.43
N LEU A 292 -19.76 7.89 -6.10
CA LEU A 292 -19.95 8.81 -4.99
C LEU A 292 -19.76 10.26 -5.47
N PRO A 293 -20.75 11.14 -5.30
CA PRO A 293 -20.58 12.57 -5.51
C PRO A 293 -19.70 13.18 -4.40
N VAL A 294 -18.51 13.66 -4.74
CA VAL A 294 -17.54 14.19 -3.77
C VAL A 294 -17.51 15.71 -3.83
N VAL A 295 -17.59 16.39 -2.68
CA VAL A 295 -17.46 17.85 -2.61
C VAL A 295 -16.09 18.27 -3.15
N GLN A 296 -16.10 19.21 -4.08
CA GLN A 296 -14.88 19.76 -4.64
C GLN A 296 -14.12 20.55 -3.57
N GLU A 297 -12.89 20.15 -3.25
CA GLU A 297 -12.03 20.97 -2.40
C GLU A 297 -11.60 22.20 -3.21
N GLN A 298 -12.07 23.37 -2.81
CA GLN A 298 -11.58 24.63 -3.38
C GLN A 298 -10.12 24.80 -2.94
N ALA A 299 -9.20 24.78 -3.91
CA ALA A 299 -7.81 25.14 -3.66
C ALA A 299 -7.79 26.53 -3.02
N VAL A 300 -7.36 26.62 -1.75
CA VAL A 300 -7.07 27.90 -1.08
C VAL A 300 -5.80 28.45 -1.73
N GLY A 301 -5.95 28.97 -2.94
CA GLY A 301 -4.89 29.28 -3.89
C GLY A 301 -4.72 30.79 -4.04
N GLN A 302 -3.86 31.37 -3.20
CA GLN A 302 -3.09 32.55 -3.58
C GLN A 302 -1.88 32.75 -2.66
N GLU A 303 -2.06 32.62 -1.34
CA GLU A 303 -0.93 32.72 -0.39
C GLU A 303 0.03 31.52 -0.50
N ARG A 304 -0.46 30.37 -0.97
CA ARG A 304 0.26 29.09 -0.97
C ARG A 304 1.11 28.82 -2.22
N GLU A 305 0.83 29.49 -3.33
CA GLU A 305 1.55 29.31 -4.61
C GLU A 305 2.97 29.88 -4.60
N LEU A 306 3.23 30.88 -3.75
CA LEU A 306 4.53 31.53 -3.65
C LEU A 306 5.56 30.71 -2.85
N TYR A 307 5.15 29.73 -2.06
CA TYR A 307 6.05 29.01 -1.15
C TYR A 307 7.13 28.20 -1.87
N GLY A 308 6.76 27.42 -2.91
CA GLY A 308 7.73 26.64 -3.68
C GLY A 308 8.76 27.54 -4.39
N LEU A 309 8.31 28.70 -4.89
CA LEU A 309 9.18 29.70 -5.52
C LEU A 309 10.09 30.40 -4.50
N VAL A 310 9.58 30.75 -3.33
CA VAL A 310 10.39 31.34 -2.25
C VAL A 310 11.44 30.35 -1.76
N ALA A 311 11.07 29.09 -1.51
CA ALA A 311 12.01 28.04 -1.09
C ALA A 311 13.12 27.78 -2.13
N ALA A 312 12.77 27.75 -3.42
CA ALA A 312 13.72 27.65 -4.50
C ALA A 312 14.63 28.89 -4.62
N GLY A 313 14.05 30.09 -4.47
CA GLY A 313 14.80 31.35 -4.47
C GLY A 313 15.83 31.42 -3.36
N VAL A 314 15.46 31.03 -2.14
CA VAL A 314 16.37 30.96 -0.99
C VAL A 314 17.53 29.98 -1.26
N LEU A 315 17.25 28.82 -1.87
CA LEU A 315 18.30 27.87 -2.26
C LEU A 315 19.30 28.47 -3.25
N VAL A 316 18.81 29.19 -4.26
CA VAL A 316 19.69 29.87 -5.24
C VAL A 316 20.58 30.90 -4.55
N VAL A 317 20.03 31.69 -3.62
CA VAL A 317 20.81 32.67 -2.85
C VAL A 317 21.91 31.98 -2.04
N PHE A 318 21.58 30.92 -1.28
CA PHE A 318 22.60 30.18 -0.53
C PHE A 318 23.63 29.49 -1.43
N GLY A 319 23.21 29.00 -2.58
CA GLY A 319 24.11 28.41 -3.56
C GLY A 319 25.09 29.40 -4.17
N LEU A 320 24.63 30.60 -4.52
CA LEU A 320 25.48 31.68 -5.00
C LEU A 320 26.47 32.15 -3.91
N LEU A 321 26.02 32.22 -2.66
CA LEU A 321 26.89 32.50 -1.51
C LEU A 321 27.95 31.40 -1.32
N ALA A 322 27.57 30.13 -1.42
CA ALA A 322 28.52 29.02 -1.33
C ALA A 322 29.54 29.04 -2.48
N ALA A 323 29.08 29.27 -3.71
CA ALA A 323 29.94 29.36 -4.89
C ALA A 323 30.92 30.54 -4.80
N THR A 324 30.47 31.71 -4.33
CA THR A 324 31.33 32.88 -4.12
C THR A 324 32.39 32.63 -3.03
N VAL A 325 32.02 31.97 -1.92
CA VAL A 325 32.99 31.55 -0.89
C VAL A 325 34.06 30.62 -1.47
N LEU A 326 33.69 29.60 -2.24
CA LEU A 326 34.64 28.68 -2.88
C LEU A 326 35.52 29.39 -3.92
N TRP A 327 34.93 30.27 -4.72
CA TRP A 327 35.66 31.03 -5.73
C TRP A 327 36.71 31.95 -5.11
N MET A 328 36.35 32.68 -4.05
CA MET A 328 37.27 33.59 -3.35
C MET A 328 38.33 32.85 -2.52
N ALA A 329 37.96 31.79 -1.81
CA ALA A 329 38.85 31.12 -0.87
C ALA A 329 39.73 30.02 -1.49
N VAL A 330 39.30 29.41 -2.60
CA VAL A 330 39.97 28.26 -3.21
C VAL A 330 40.46 28.57 -4.61
N GLN A 331 39.56 28.95 -5.53
CA GLN A 331 39.91 29.06 -6.95
C GLN A 331 40.85 30.24 -7.24
N ARG A 332 40.51 31.45 -6.79
CA ARG A 332 41.31 32.67 -7.03
C ARG A 332 42.74 32.58 -6.49
N PRO A 333 42.99 32.16 -5.23
CA PRO A 333 44.35 32.06 -4.70
C PRO A 333 45.16 30.95 -5.37
N LEU A 334 44.54 29.84 -5.76
CA LEU A 334 45.23 28.74 -6.44
C LEU A 334 45.68 29.15 -7.85
N LEU A 335 44.83 29.85 -8.60
CA LEU A 335 45.21 30.43 -9.89
C LEU A 335 46.35 31.45 -9.74
N GLY A 336 46.31 32.28 -8.69
CA GLY A 336 47.41 33.20 -8.36
C GLY A 336 48.72 32.46 -8.13
N LEU A 337 48.73 31.42 -7.28
CA LEU A 337 49.91 30.60 -7.02
C LEU A 337 50.44 29.90 -8.27
N PHE A 338 49.57 29.40 -9.14
CA PHE A 338 49.98 28.78 -10.41
C PHE A 338 50.72 29.76 -11.32
N LEU A 339 50.23 30.99 -11.45
CA LEU A 339 50.88 32.02 -12.26
C LEU A 339 52.24 32.42 -11.65
N GLU A 340 52.28 32.56 -10.32
CA GLU A 340 53.48 32.90 -9.56
C GLU A 340 54.55 31.80 -9.61
N SER A 341 54.17 30.52 -9.44
CA SER A 341 55.11 29.40 -9.53
C SER A 341 55.69 29.26 -10.93
N ARG A 342 54.88 29.49 -11.97
CA ARG A 342 55.33 29.44 -13.38
C ARG A 342 56.27 30.60 -13.71
N ARG A 343 56.04 31.78 -13.15
CA ARG A 343 56.95 32.94 -13.27
C ARG A 343 58.31 32.60 -12.67
N LEU A 344 58.32 32.06 -11.45
CA LEU A 344 59.54 31.71 -10.73
C LEU A 344 60.34 30.62 -11.46
N ALA A 345 59.67 29.57 -11.95
CA ALA A 345 60.30 28.49 -12.72
C ALA A 345 60.92 28.96 -14.05
N ARG A 346 60.46 30.09 -14.61
CA ARG A 346 61.03 30.72 -15.81
C ARG A 346 62.23 31.64 -15.52
N GLY A 347 62.57 31.85 -14.24
CA GLY A 347 63.71 32.66 -13.82
C GLY A 347 63.41 34.15 -13.64
N ASP A 348 62.14 34.58 -13.64
CA ASP A 348 61.79 35.96 -13.34
C ASP A 348 61.68 36.18 -11.81
N LEU A 349 62.73 36.80 -11.25
CA LEU A 349 62.93 37.05 -9.82
C LEU A 349 62.71 38.53 -9.43
N THR A 350 62.35 39.38 -10.39
CA THR A 350 62.39 40.85 -10.28
C THR A 350 61.41 41.45 -9.27
N ARG A 351 60.32 40.73 -8.94
CA ARG A 351 59.27 41.17 -8.02
C ARG A 351 58.94 40.10 -6.97
N PRO A 352 58.45 40.48 -5.77
CA PRO A 352 58.04 39.51 -4.75
C PRO A 352 56.87 38.64 -5.24
N VAL A 353 56.77 37.42 -4.68
CA VAL A 353 55.64 36.51 -4.88
C VAL A 353 54.43 37.05 -4.12
N ALA A 354 53.28 37.13 -4.79
CA ALA A 354 52.03 37.51 -4.16
C ALA A 354 51.57 36.39 -3.20
N VAL A 355 51.84 36.55 -1.90
CA VAL A 355 51.47 35.56 -0.87
C VAL A 355 49.98 35.71 -0.52
N PRO A 356 49.17 34.64 -0.69
CA PRO A 356 47.79 34.64 -0.23
C PRO A 356 47.71 34.83 1.29
N ARG A 357 46.61 35.42 1.79
CA ARG A 357 46.51 35.83 3.21
C ARG A 357 46.33 34.65 4.19
N TRP A 358 45.76 33.52 3.77
CA TRP A 358 45.34 32.44 4.68
C TRP A 358 45.60 31.03 4.13
N GLY A 359 45.73 30.06 5.05
CA GLY A 359 45.63 28.62 4.78
C GLY A 359 46.82 27.99 4.04
N GLU A 360 46.57 26.83 3.43
CA GLU A 360 47.60 26.05 2.73
C GLU A 360 48.17 26.79 1.51
N THR A 361 47.39 27.67 0.88
CA THR A 361 47.87 28.52 -0.23
C THR A 361 48.83 29.61 0.25
N ALA A 362 48.61 30.19 1.45
CA ALA A 362 49.57 31.10 2.07
C ALA A 362 50.88 30.40 2.39
N ARG A 363 50.83 29.16 2.86
CA ARG A 363 52.02 28.32 3.15
C ARG A 363 52.84 28.06 1.89
N VAL A 364 52.19 27.65 0.79
CA VAL A 364 52.85 27.48 -0.51
C VAL A 364 53.43 28.81 -1.02
N GLY A 365 52.69 29.91 -0.91
CA GLY A 365 53.15 31.23 -1.34
C GLY A 365 54.37 31.73 -0.57
N ALA A 366 54.38 31.54 0.76
CA ALA A 366 55.52 31.89 1.60
C ALA A 366 56.75 31.03 1.29
N ALA A 367 56.56 29.73 1.03
CA ALA A 367 57.64 28.84 0.58
C ALA A 367 58.22 29.28 -0.78
N LEU A 368 57.36 29.66 -1.74
CA LEU A 368 57.79 30.21 -3.03
C LEU A 368 58.58 31.52 -2.88
N GLU A 369 58.21 32.39 -1.95
CA GLU A 369 58.96 33.63 -1.70
C GLU A 369 60.35 33.35 -1.09
N ARG A 370 60.46 32.37 -0.18
CA ARG A 370 61.76 31.91 0.33
C ARG A 370 62.63 31.33 -0.78
N LEU A 371 62.05 30.53 -1.68
CA LEU A 371 62.74 29.99 -2.85
C LEU A 371 63.19 31.10 -3.82
N ARG A 372 62.39 32.16 -4.01
CA ARG A 372 62.80 33.35 -4.78
C ARG A 372 64.04 34.00 -4.18
N GLY A 373 64.06 34.19 -2.86
CA GLY A 373 65.21 34.74 -2.14
C GLY A 373 66.47 33.91 -2.35
N GLN A 374 66.37 32.59 -2.18
CA GLN A 374 67.49 31.66 -2.43
C GLN A 374 67.99 31.63 -3.88
N LEU A 375 67.11 31.92 -4.86
CA LEU A 375 67.48 32.04 -6.27
C LEU A 375 68.04 33.43 -6.63
N SER A 376 67.79 34.48 -5.82
CA SER A 376 68.23 35.85 -6.10
C SER A 376 69.58 36.16 -5.44
N ASP A 377 69.79 35.70 -4.21
CA ASP A 377 71.05 35.90 -3.49
C ASP A 377 72.08 34.84 -3.87
N GLY A 378 73.07 35.27 -4.65
CA GLY A 378 74.22 34.45 -5.01
C GLY A 378 75.14 34.25 -3.81
N GLY A 379 75.07 33.07 -3.17
CA GLY A 379 76.15 32.50 -2.36
C GLY A 379 76.76 33.42 -1.31
N GLY A 380 75.99 33.76 -0.28
CA GLY A 380 76.51 34.26 1.00
C GLY A 380 75.75 33.59 2.12
N ASP A 381 76.47 33.08 3.12
CA ASP A 381 75.91 32.48 4.33
C ASP A 381 74.74 33.32 4.86
N ALA A 382 73.53 32.77 4.80
CA ALA A 382 72.44 33.26 5.62
C ALA A 382 72.66 32.71 7.04
N PRO A 383 72.78 33.57 8.07
CA PRO A 383 73.14 33.15 9.41
C PRO A 383 72.11 32.15 9.95
N GLN A 384 72.62 31.06 10.52
CA GLN A 384 71.87 30.27 11.48
C GLN A 384 71.42 31.22 12.61
N GLY A 385 70.12 31.46 12.70
CA GLY A 385 69.49 32.08 13.85
C GLY A 385 69.41 33.61 13.82
N SER A 386 68.33 34.15 13.26
CA SER A 386 67.61 35.25 13.92
C SER A 386 66.19 35.36 13.39
N GLY A 387 65.22 35.44 14.30
CA GLY A 387 63.87 35.87 13.98
C GLY A 387 62.96 34.81 13.37
N ALA A 388 62.68 33.74 14.12
CA ALA A 388 61.35 33.15 14.08
C ALA A 388 60.33 34.24 14.44
N SER A 389 59.93 35.06 13.46
CA SER A 389 58.63 35.69 13.53
C SER A 389 57.64 34.52 13.44
N LYS A 390 57.32 33.98 14.60
CA LYS A 390 56.07 33.26 14.85
C LYS A 390 54.95 34.26 14.58
N GLY A 391 54.73 34.56 13.29
CA GLY A 391 53.49 35.11 12.78
C GLY A 391 52.44 34.09 13.11
N ARG A 392 51.85 34.24 14.30
CA ARG A 392 50.76 33.47 14.90
C ARG A 392 49.46 33.73 14.12
N GLY A 393 49.55 33.86 12.81
CA GLY A 393 48.50 34.27 11.88
C GLY A 393 47.81 33.06 11.25
N GLY A 394 46.72 32.63 11.89
CA GLY A 394 45.59 31.99 11.22
C GLY A 394 45.70 30.49 10.94
N ARG A 395 45.44 29.67 11.96
CA ARG A 395 45.26 28.20 11.91
C ARG A 395 44.03 27.71 11.11
N LEU A 396 43.43 28.57 10.29
CA LEU A 396 42.20 28.28 9.55
C LEU A 396 42.57 27.82 8.13
N GLY A 397 42.76 26.50 7.96
CA GLY A 397 43.04 25.88 6.65
C GLY A 397 41.80 25.84 5.74
N LEU A 398 41.94 25.31 4.52
CA LEU A 398 40.83 25.18 3.53
C LEU A 398 39.61 24.38 4.05
N ARG A 399 39.70 23.74 5.21
CA ARG A 399 38.57 23.09 5.90
C ARG A 399 37.51 24.10 6.36
N VAL A 400 37.90 25.31 6.71
CA VAL A 400 37.00 26.35 7.23
C VAL A 400 36.04 26.88 6.15
N PRO A 401 36.49 27.29 4.95
CA PRO A 401 35.56 27.65 3.88
C PRO A 401 34.69 26.46 3.44
N LEU A 402 35.23 25.24 3.45
CA LEU A 402 34.44 24.03 3.14
C LEU A 402 33.35 23.77 4.19
N ALA A 403 33.67 23.95 5.47
CA ALA A 403 32.71 23.85 6.57
C ALA A 403 31.67 24.97 6.50
N LEU A 404 32.07 26.20 6.18
CA LEU A 404 31.14 27.32 5.98
C LEU A 404 30.19 27.07 4.82
N THR A 405 30.68 26.51 3.70
CA THR A 405 29.81 26.13 2.58
C THR A 405 28.87 24.99 2.93
N ALA A 406 29.33 24.02 3.74
CA ALA A 406 28.46 22.96 4.24
C ALA A 406 27.35 23.54 5.14
N VAL A 407 27.69 24.43 6.07
CA VAL A 407 26.73 25.08 6.97
C VAL A 407 25.70 25.90 6.18
N LEU A 408 26.12 26.68 5.18
CA LEU A 408 25.20 27.46 4.34
C LEU A 408 24.18 26.58 3.61
N LEU A 409 24.62 25.45 3.06
CA LEU A 409 23.73 24.54 2.34
C LEU A 409 22.85 23.72 3.30
N LEU A 410 23.38 23.32 4.46
CA LEU A 410 22.61 22.65 5.52
C LEU A 410 21.54 23.56 6.11
N LEU A 411 21.77 24.87 6.17
CA LEU A 411 20.79 25.86 6.63
C LEU A 411 19.52 25.88 5.78
N TRP A 412 19.59 25.39 4.53
CA TRP A 412 18.42 25.15 3.70
C TRP A 412 17.92 23.71 3.79
N CYS A 413 18.81 22.71 3.69
CA CYS A 413 18.42 21.30 3.63
C CYS A 413 17.71 20.83 4.91
N VAL A 414 18.19 21.27 6.08
CA VAL A 414 17.66 20.82 7.38
C VAL A 414 16.26 21.38 7.64
N PRO A 415 15.99 22.70 7.50
CA PRO A 415 14.64 23.22 7.69
C PRO A 415 13.64 22.71 6.64
N VAL A 416 14.03 22.64 5.36
CA VAL A 416 13.16 22.11 4.29
C VAL A 416 12.88 20.63 4.49
N GLY A 417 13.91 19.86 4.87
CA GLY A 417 13.78 18.43 5.07
C GLY A 417 13.11 18.04 6.39
N LEU A 418 13.20 18.83 7.47
CA LEU A 418 12.77 18.43 8.82
C LEU A 418 11.67 19.29 9.44
N LEU A 419 11.51 20.55 9.06
CA LEU A 419 10.61 21.49 9.75
C LEU A 419 9.44 21.96 8.88
N LEU A 420 9.63 22.06 7.57
CA LEU A 420 8.61 22.53 6.65
C LEU A 420 7.61 21.42 6.29
N ASN A 421 6.34 21.81 6.14
CA ASN A 421 5.22 20.93 5.76
C ASN A 421 5.05 19.68 6.63
N ARG A 422 5.50 19.70 7.89
CA ARG A 422 5.28 18.60 8.81
C ARG A 422 3.82 18.47 9.15
N THR A 423 3.28 17.28 8.90
CA THR A 423 1.94 16.94 9.32
C THR A 423 1.90 16.71 10.82
N ASP A 424 0.85 17.22 11.44
CA ASP A 424 0.55 17.03 12.85
C ASP A 424 -0.89 16.50 13.00
N ALA A 425 -1.35 16.35 14.24
CA ALA A 425 -2.72 15.94 14.52
C ALA A 425 -3.80 16.88 13.95
N SER A 426 -3.45 18.03 13.35
CA SER A 426 -4.38 18.95 12.67
C SER A 426 -4.62 18.64 11.19
N VAL A 427 -4.04 17.57 10.62
CA VAL A 427 -4.29 17.20 9.21
C VAL A 427 -5.78 17.02 8.96
N SER A 428 -6.29 17.71 7.94
CA SER A 428 -7.64 17.50 7.44
C SER A 428 -7.69 16.16 6.71
N VAL A 429 -8.53 15.25 7.20
CA VAL A 429 -8.85 14.00 6.52
C VAL A 429 -10.26 14.16 5.97
N PRO A 430 -10.48 13.95 4.66
CA PRO A 430 -11.82 14.03 4.09
C PRO A 430 -12.79 13.13 4.85
N SER A 431 -13.96 13.66 5.23
CA SER A 431 -14.98 12.88 5.94
C SER A 431 -15.42 11.64 5.16
N THR A 432 -15.33 11.70 3.83
CA THR A 432 -15.56 10.57 2.93
C THR A 432 -14.65 9.38 3.24
N MET A 433 -13.41 9.60 3.71
CA MET A 433 -12.51 8.51 4.09
C MET A 433 -12.97 7.80 5.37
N VAL A 434 -13.53 8.55 6.33
CA VAL A 434 -14.06 7.97 7.57
C VAL A 434 -15.31 7.16 7.30
N ASN A 435 -16.21 7.69 6.46
CA ASN A 435 -17.41 6.99 6.03
C ASN A 435 -17.05 5.74 5.21
N ASP A 436 -16.10 5.84 4.28
CA ASP A 436 -15.67 4.68 3.49
C ASP A 436 -15.02 3.60 4.35
N GLN A 437 -14.20 3.98 5.33
CA GLN A 437 -13.66 3.03 6.31
C GLN A 437 -14.80 2.32 7.07
N ARG A 438 -15.81 3.07 7.53
CA ARG A 438 -17.01 2.53 8.21
C ARG A 438 -17.75 1.53 7.32
N ASP A 439 -18.16 1.94 6.13
CA ASP A 439 -18.98 1.13 5.21
C ASP A 439 -18.24 -0.14 4.78
N ARG A 440 -16.94 -0.05 4.51
CA ARG A 440 -16.11 -1.20 4.12
C ARG A 440 -15.79 -2.12 5.31
N THR A 441 -15.78 -1.62 6.54
CA THR A 441 -15.65 -2.45 7.75
C THR A 441 -16.92 -3.25 7.98
N ASP A 442 -18.08 -2.62 7.78
CA ASP A 442 -19.39 -3.28 7.83
C ASP A 442 -19.51 -4.39 6.78
N LEU A 443 -19.04 -4.13 5.56
CA LEU A 443 -18.94 -5.17 4.53
C LEU A 443 -18.10 -6.37 4.97
N VAL A 444 -16.95 -6.13 5.61
CA VAL A 444 -16.09 -7.22 6.10
C VAL A 444 -16.78 -7.96 7.24
N ALA A 445 -17.45 -7.27 8.17
CA ALA A 445 -18.23 -7.88 9.25
C ALA A 445 -19.32 -8.79 8.71
N ASP A 446 -20.13 -8.29 7.78
CA ASP A 446 -21.19 -9.05 7.14
C ASP A 446 -20.65 -10.26 6.36
N ARG A 447 -19.50 -10.12 5.69
CA ARG A 447 -18.83 -11.25 5.02
C ARG A 447 -18.41 -12.35 5.98
N VAL A 448 -17.76 -11.99 7.09
CA VAL A 448 -17.32 -12.96 8.10
C VAL A 448 -18.54 -13.64 8.72
N ARG A 449 -19.55 -12.87 9.10
CA ARG A 449 -20.82 -13.37 9.63
C ARG A 449 -21.49 -14.36 8.67
N ARG A 450 -21.61 -14.02 7.38
CA ARG A 450 -22.17 -14.91 6.34
C ARG A 450 -21.36 -16.19 6.20
N ALA A 451 -20.02 -16.12 6.22
CA ALA A 451 -19.15 -17.29 6.14
C ALA A 451 -19.29 -18.23 7.35
N LEU A 452 -19.55 -17.69 8.55
CA LEU A 452 -19.84 -18.47 9.76
C LEU A 452 -21.24 -19.11 9.70
N ASN A 453 -22.25 -18.35 9.29
CA ASN A 453 -23.61 -18.88 9.08
C ASN A 453 -23.62 -19.98 8.02
N GLU A 454 -22.85 -19.82 6.94
CA GLU A 454 -22.66 -20.83 5.89
C GLU A 454 -21.97 -22.08 6.44
N ALA A 455 -20.94 -21.92 7.28
CA ALA A 455 -20.31 -23.04 7.94
C ALA A 455 -21.34 -23.83 8.77
N GLN A 456 -22.15 -23.16 9.59
CA GLN A 456 -23.18 -23.84 10.36
C GLN A 456 -24.23 -24.54 9.47
N ALA A 457 -24.65 -23.91 8.37
CA ALA A 457 -25.60 -24.51 7.43
C ALA A 457 -25.02 -25.75 6.71
N ASP A 458 -23.73 -25.74 6.37
CA ASP A 458 -23.02 -26.90 5.85
C ASP A 458 -23.04 -28.04 6.89
N LEU A 459 -22.79 -27.75 8.18
CA LEU A 459 -22.87 -28.76 9.25
C LEU A 459 -24.28 -29.32 9.42
N VAL A 460 -25.33 -28.49 9.39
CA VAL A 460 -26.72 -28.96 9.41
C VAL A 460 -26.99 -29.90 8.24
N SER A 461 -26.46 -29.60 7.06
CA SER A 461 -26.64 -30.45 5.88
C SER A 461 -25.89 -31.78 6.01
N ILE A 462 -24.67 -31.76 6.54
CA ILE A 462 -23.85 -32.96 6.78
C ILE A 462 -24.47 -33.83 7.88
N SER A 463 -25.01 -33.23 8.95
CA SER A 463 -25.62 -33.95 10.08
C SER A 463 -26.74 -34.90 9.66
N ARG A 464 -27.46 -34.58 8.58
CA ARG A 464 -28.53 -35.41 7.99
C ARG A 464 -28.01 -36.65 7.25
N LEU A 465 -26.71 -36.70 6.96
CA LEU A 465 -26.05 -37.82 6.28
C LEU A 465 -25.29 -38.73 7.27
N ILE A 466 -25.18 -38.31 8.53
CA ILE A 466 -24.54 -39.05 9.60
C ILE A 466 -25.50 -40.13 10.11
N ASP A 467 -24.95 -41.31 10.33
CA ASP A 467 -25.64 -42.49 10.84
C ASP A 467 -24.99 -42.84 12.20
N ALA A 468 -25.68 -42.53 13.30
CA ALA A 468 -25.10 -42.67 14.64
C ALA A 468 -24.85 -44.15 15.02
N ASP A 469 -25.60 -45.08 14.41
CA ASP A 469 -25.44 -46.51 14.61
C ASP A 469 -24.25 -47.10 13.82
N ASP A 470 -23.66 -46.34 12.88
CA ASP A 470 -22.54 -46.77 12.02
C ASP A 470 -21.39 -45.73 12.03
N PRO A 471 -20.49 -45.81 13.02
CA PRO A 471 -19.36 -44.89 13.17
C PRO A 471 -18.39 -44.90 11.99
N ASP A 472 -18.19 -46.05 11.35
CA ASP A 472 -17.27 -46.21 10.21
C ASP A 472 -17.82 -45.49 8.96
N ARG A 473 -19.12 -45.66 8.69
CA ARG A 473 -19.80 -44.95 7.61
C ARG A 473 -19.85 -43.45 7.86
N SER A 474 -20.16 -43.04 9.08
CA SER A 474 -20.16 -41.64 9.50
C SER A 474 -18.78 -41.01 9.33
N THR A 475 -17.71 -41.71 9.71
CA THR A 475 -16.32 -41.28 9.46
C THR A 475 -16.06 -41.06 7.97
N GLY A 476 -16.50 -41.96 7.10
CA GLY A 476 -16.39 -41.80 5.64
C GLY A 476 -17.10 -40.56 5.08
N VAL A 477 -18.28 -40.23 5.61
CA VAL A 477 -19.04 -39.02 5.25
C VAL A 477 -18.29 -37.76 5.70
N LEU A 478 -17.79 -37.75 6.94
CA LEU A 478 -17.00 -36.63 7.47
C LEU A 478 -15.71 -36.40 6.68
N ASP A 479 -15.06 -37.47 6.23
CA ASP A 479 -13.83 -37.41 5.44
C ASP A 479 -14.06 -36.79 4.06
N ASP A 480 -15.17 -37.16 3.40
CA ASP A 480 -15.58 -36.56 2.13
C ASP A 480 -15.98 -35.09 2.30
N ALA A 481 -16.70 -34.77 3.39
CA ALA A 481 -17.05 -33.39 3.72
C ALA A 481 -15.80 -32.54 3.97
N LEU A 482 -14.82 -33.03 4.74
CA LEU A 482 -13.59 -32.31 5.02
C LEU A 482 -12.77 -32.03 3.75
N ARG A 483 -12.75 -32.97 2.79
CA ARG A 483 -12.11 -32.78 1.48
C ARG A 483 -12.81 -31.71 0.63
N LYS A 484 -14.14 -31.63 0.70
CA LYS A 484 -14.95 -30.66 -0.05
C LYS A 484 -14.98 -29.27 0.59
N HIS A 485 -14.88 -29.19 1.91
CA HIS A 485 -15.01 -27.96 2.70
C HIS A 485 -13.70 -27.64 3.43
N THR A 486 -12.78 -26.95 2.73
CA THR A 486 -11.44 -26.62 3.25
C THR A 486 -11.44 -25.66 4.46
N ARG A 487 -12.59 -25.05 4.78
CA ARG A 487 -12.76 -24.16 5.94
C ARG A 487 -12.62 -24.88 7.29
N TYR A 488 -12.86 -26.20 7.35
CA TYR A 488 -12.75 -26.98 8.57
C TYR A 488 -11.37 -27.61 8.71
N GLY A 489 -10.81 -27.60 9.93
CA GLY A 489 -9.60 -28.33 10.32
C GLY A 489 -9.88 -29.76 10.76
N SER A 490 -11.02 -29.96 11.41
CA SER A 490 -11.55 -31.24 11.86
C SER A 490 -13.08 -31.18 11.85
N LEU A 491 -13.69 -32.36 11.69
CA LEU A 491 -15.13 -32.58 11.83
C LEU A 491 -15.32 -33.80 12.72
N TYR A 492 -16.20 -33.72 13.70
CA TYR A 492 -16.43 -34.83 14.63
C TYR A 492 -17.83 -34.81 15.23
N VAL A 493 -18.34 -35.98 15.59
CA VAL A 493 -19.62 -36.14 16.26
C VAL A 493 -19.36 -36.38 17.73
N VAL A 494 -20.02 -35.60 18.58
CA VAL A 494 -19.97 -35.72 20.03
C VAL A 494 -21.30 -36.27 20.52
N ASP A 495 -21.25 -37.23 21.44
CA ASP A 495 -22.42 -37.80 22.07
C ASP A 495 -22.93 -36.95 23.25
N GLU A 496 -23.92 -37.46 23.99
CA GLU A 496 -24.50 -36.78 25.14
C GLU A 496 -23.51 -36.61 26.31
N GLY A 497 -22.52 -37.51 26.43
CA GLY A 497 -21.46 -37.45 27.43
C GLY A 497 -20.28 -36.58 27.04
N GLY A 498 -20.28 -36.00 25.83
CA GLY A 498 -19.16 -35.25 25.30
C GLY A 498 -18.04 -36.12 24.72
N GLU A 499 -18.26 -37.42 24.54
CA GLU A 499 -17.30 -38.30 23.88
C GLU A 499 -17.40 -38.22 22.36
N VAL A 500 -16.24 -38.31 21.69
CA VAL A 500 -16.15 -38.26 20.23
C VAL A 500 -16.41 -39.66 19.65
N VAL A 501 -17.55 -39.84 18.98
CA VAL A 501 -17.99 -41.13 18.43
C VAL A 501 -17.56 -41.35 16.97
N ALA A 502 -17.38 -40.27 16.20
CA ALA A 502 -16.88 -40.31 14.83
C ALA A 502 -16.07 -39.05 14.52
N ARG A 503 -15.05 -39.14 13.66
CA ARG A 503 -14.12 -38.02 13.40
C ARG A 503 -13.45 -38.10 12.02
N ALA A 504 -13.22 -36.93 11.43
CA ALA A 504 -12.30 -36.73 10.31
C ALA A 504 -11.35 -35.54 10.56
N GLY A 505 -10.12 -35.63 10.07
CA GLY A 505 -9.12 -34.56 10.13
C GLY A 505 -8.27 -34.52 11.39
N ALA A 506 -7.85 -33.32 11.80
CA ALA A 506 -6.99 -33.10 12.97
C ALA A 506 -7.65 -33.56 14.28
N GLU A 507 -6.86 -33.72 15.35
CA GLU A 507 -7.42 -33.99 16.67
C GLU A 507 -8.24 -32.78 17.14
N PRO A 508 -9.43 -32.99 17.73
CA PRO A 508 -10.18 -31.91 18.38
C PRO A 508 -9.29 -31.21 19.39
N ASN A 509 -9.21 -29.88 19.31
CA ASN A 509 -8.32 -29.09 20.15
C ASN A 509 -8.96 -28.71 21.49
N ALA A 510 -10.28 -28.82 21.60
CA ALA A 510 -11.03 -28.52 22.81
C ALA A 510 -12.29 -29.40 22.90
N ASP A 511 -12.61 -29.82 24.12
CA ASP A 511 -13.83 -30.57 24.40
C ASP A 511 -15.07 -29.70 24.16
N TRP A 512 -16.08 -30.26 23.51
CA TRP A 512 -17.37 -29.61 23.34
C TRP A 512 -18.20 -29.87 24.60
N GLU A 513 -17.96 -29.09 25.66
CA GLU A 513 -18.75 -29.17 26.88
C GLU A 513 -20.13 -28.53 26.64
N ARG A 514 -21.21 -29.29 26.84
CA ARG A 514 -22.55 -28.71 26.87
C ARG A 514 -22.59 -27.80 28.11
N GLY A 515 -22.91 -26.51 27.95
CA GLY A 515 -23.08 -25.62 29.08
C GLY A 515 -24.02 -26.29 30.08
N GLU A 516 -23.61 -26.36 31.35
CA GLU A 516 -24.41 -26.98 32.41
C GLU A 516 -25.81 -26.38 32.32
N ALA A 517 -26.81 -27.23 32.02
CA ALA A 517 -28.19 -26.88 32.28
C ALA A 517 -28.22 -26.62 33.78
N ASP A 518 -28.41 -25.36 34.15
CA ASP A 518 -28.47 -24.88 35.53
C ASP A 518 -29.63 -25.66 36.19
N ASP A 519 -29.34 -26.82 36.81
CA ASP A 519 -30.26 -27.55 37.67
C ASP A 519 -30.41 -26.76 38.97
N LYS A 520 -30.98 -25.56 38.83
CA LYS A 520 -31.69 -24.91 39.93
C LYS A 520 -33.03 -25.60 40.05
N THR A 521 -33.00 -26.80 40.61
CA THR A 521 -34.11 -27.31 41.39
C THR A 521 -34.27 -26.41 42.61
N ASP A 522 -34.96 -25.28 42.42
CA ASP A 522 -35.46 -24.50 43.54
C ASP A 522 -36.37 -25.40 44.37
N ALA A 523 -36.05 -25.51 45.66
CA ALA A 523 -36.76 -26.31 46.65
C ALA A 523 -38.15 -25.74 47.01
N SER A 524 -38.84 -25.13 46.05
CA SER A 524 -40.24 -24.74 46.14
C SER A 524 -40.96 -25.42 44.98
N GLY A 525 -41.62 -26.53 45.28
CA GLY A 525 -42.46 -27.25 44.34
C GLY A 525 -43.65 -26.40 43.90
N ASP A 526 -43.42 -25.55 42.91
CA ASP A 526 -44.46 -24.88 42.14
C ASP A 526 -44.23 -25.20 40.67
N THR A 527 -45.23 -25.83 40.07
CA THR A 527 -45.18 -26.33 38.69
C THR A 527 -45.63 -25.20 37.79
N SER A 528 -44.70 -24.34 37.36
CA SER A 528 -44.94 -23.46 36.23
C SER A 528 -44.66 -24.23 34.94
N ASP A 529 -45.73 -24.78 34.39
CA ASP A 529 -45.85 -25.24 33.02
C ASP A 529 -45.81 -23.99 32.10
N ASP A 530 -44.62 -23.51 31.74
CA ASP A 530 -44.46 -22.56 30.65
C ASP A 530 -43.10 -22.73 29.97
N THR A 531 -43.16 -23.32 28.78
CA THR A 531 -42.22 -23.27 27.65
C THR A 531 -41.24 -22.08 27.63
N SER A 532 -40.00 -22.23 28.10
CA SER A 532 -38.89 -21.33 27.70
C SER A 532 -37.43 -21.78 27.97
N ASP A 533 -37.08 -23.05 28.17
CA ASP A 533 -35.69 -23.46 28.47
C ASP A 533 -34.91 -24.03 27.27
N ASP A 534 -34.86 -23.27 26.17
CA ASP A 534 -33.94 -23.51 25.02
C ASP A 534 -32.86 -22.41 24.89
N GLN A 535 -32.73 -21.55 25.90
CA GLN A 535 -31.88 -20.35 25.88
C GLN A 535 -30.56 -20.55 26.63
N ASP A 536 -29.60 -21.33 26.10
CA ASP A 536 -28.15 -20.95 26.15
C ASP A 536 -27.19 -21.89 25.37
N GLN A 537 -27.58 -22.44 24.22
CA GLN A 537 -26.66 -23.25 23.41
C GLN A 537 -26.18 -22.45 22.20
N SER A 538 -25.22 -21.54 22.40
CA SER A 538 -24.56 -20.89 21.26
C SER A 538 -23.96 -21.94 20.33
N LEU A 539 -24.47 -21.99 19.10
CA LEU A 539 -24.05 -22.92 18.04
C LEU A 539 -22.69 -22.56 17.45
N VAL A 540 -22.14 -21.39 17.79
CA VAL A 540 -20.78 -20.97 17.46
C VAL A 540 -20.06 -20.58 18.75
N ARG A 541 -18.87 -21.15 18.97
CA ARG A 541 -18.10 -20.99 20.20
C ARG A 541 -16.63 -20.72 19.89
N VAL A 542 -15.97 -20.05 20.84
CA VAL A 542 -14.52 -19.86 20.82
C VAL A 542 -13.92 -20.35 22.12
N SER A 543 -12.89 -21.15 21.99
CA SER A 543 -12.12 -21.75 23.09
C SER A 543 -10.62 -21.61 22.82
N GLY A 544 -9.80 -22.18 23.72
CA GLY A 544 -8.34 -22.11 23.61
C GLY A 544 -7.72 -20.87 24.24
N GLU A 545 -8.40 -20.24 25.21
CA GLU A 545 -7.84 -19.12 25.98
C GLU A 545 -6.54 -19.55 26.68
N GLY A 546 -5.47 -18.76 26.53
CA GLY A 546 -4.11 -19.11 26.98
C GLY A 546 -3.28 -19.96 26.00
N GLY A 547 -3.87 -20.41 24.88
CA GLY A 547 -3.20 -21.13 23.79
C GLY A 547 -2.53 -20.21 22.74
N LYS A 548 -1.82 -20.80 21.77
CA LYS A 548 -1.14 -20.06 20.68
C LYS A 548 -2.08 -19.64 19.54
N LYS A 549 -3.27 -20.24 19.46
CA LYS A 549 -4.28 -19.99 18.42
C LYS A 549 -5.67 -20.09 19.04
N PRO A 550 -6.64 -19.24 18.64
CA PRO A 550 -8.02 -19.43 19.03
C PRO A 550 -8.61 -20.66 18.33
N VAL A 551 -9.47 -21.39 19.02
CA VAL A 551 -10.21 -22.53 18.46
C VAL A 551 -11.65 -22.10 18.26
N ILE A 552 -12.12 -22.15 17.02
CA ILE A 552 -13.46 -21.68 16.64
C ILE A 552 -14.28 -22.90 16.25
N GLN A 553 -15.36 -23.16 16.98
CA GLN A 553 -16.20 -24.34 16.80
C GLN A 553 -17.61 -23.92 16.36
N ALA A 554 -18.17 -24.64 15.39
CA ALA A 554 -19.59 -24.54 15.03
C ALA A 554 -20.26 -25.91 15.24
N GLY A 555 -21.50 -25.90 15.73
CA GLY A 555 -22.27 -27.09 16.06
C GLY A 555 -23.58 -27.22 15.28
N ALA A 556 -24.00 -28.45 15.03
CA ALA A 556 -25.31 -28.80 14.51
C ALA A 556 -25.83 -30.08 15.18
N ALA A 557 -27.04 -30.02 15.76
CA ALA A 557 -27.70 -31.20 16.34
C ALA A 557 -28.07 -32.21 15.25
N LEU A 558 -27.97 -33.50 15.58
CA LEU A 558 -28.42 -34.58 14.70
C LEU A 558 -29.97 -34.66 14.74
N PRO A 559 -30.69 -34.70 13.60
CA PRO A 559 -32.15 -34.62 13.58
C PRO A 559 -32.86 -35.77 14.28
N ASP A 560 -32.29 -36.97 14.23
CA ASP A 560 -32.92 -38.22 14.68
C ASP A 560 -32.32 -38.75 16.00
N GLU A 561 -31.27 -38.10 16.52
CA GLU A 561 -30.49 -38.55 17.68
C GLU A 561 -30.42 -37.47 18.76
N LYS A 562 -31.15 -37.69 19.85
CA LYS A 562 -31.16 -36.74 20.97
C LYS A 562 -29.80 -36.71 21.66
N GLY A 563 -29.28 -35.50 21.85
CA GLY A 563 -28.05 -35.28 22.60
C GLY A 563 -26.76 -35.41 21.78
N MET A 564 -26.82 -35.85 20.52
CA MET A 564 -25.65 -35.89 19.64
C MET A 564 -25.49 -34.60 18.83
N THR A 565 -24.26 -34.11 18.72
CA THR A 565 -23.92 -32.90 17.99
C THR A 565 -22.77 -33.14 17.01
N LEU A 566 -22.95 -32.74 15.76
CA LEU A 566 -21.86 -32.62 14.80
C LEU A 566 -21.15 -31.28 15.04
N VAL A 567 -19.85 -31.34 15.30
CA VAL A 567 -18.99 -30.19 15.53
C VAL A 567 -17.95 -30.07 14.42
N GLY A 568 -17.75 -28.85 13.93
CA GLY A 568 -16.66 -28.51 13.03
C GLY A 568 -15.76 -27.42 13.60
N GLU A 569 -14.46 -27.69 13.67
CA GLU A 569 -13.46 -26.67 14.01
C GLU A 569 -13.08 -25.87 12.76
N ILE A 570 -13.41 -24.59 12.77
CA ILE A 570 -13.13 -23.66 11.68
C ILE A 570 -11.67 -23.21 11.78
N ARG A 571 -10.94 -23.30 10.67
CA ARG A 571 -9.55 -22.85 10.58
C ARG A 571 -9.50 -21.33 10.76
N VAL A 572 -8.67 -20.85 11.68
CA VAL A 572 -8.43 -19.40 11.86
C VAL A 572 -7.86 -18.79 10.57
N GLU A 573 -7.03 -19.53 9.84
CA GLU A 573 -6.48 -19.10 8.56
C GLU A 573 -7.58 -18.83 7.51
N PHE A 574 -8.70 -19.55 7.58
CA PHE A 574 -9.86 -19.27 6.73
C PHE A 574 -10.46 -17.91 7.09
N LEU A 575 -10.69 -17.61 8.37
CA LEU A 575 -11.18 -16.29 8.79
C LEU A 575 -10.20 -15.16 8.42
N ASN A 576 -8.90 -15.34 8.69
CA ASN A 576 -7.87 -14.36 8.34
C ASN A 576 -7.89 -14.03 6.84
N SER A 577 -8.14 -15.03 5.98
CA SER A 577 -8.24 -14.82 4.52
C SER A 577 -9.44 -13.94 4.11
N LEU A 578 -10.48 -13.85 4.94
CA LEU A 578 -11.65 -13.01 4.68
C LEU A 578 -11.40 -11.54 5.06
N LEU A 579 -10.43 -11.27 5.93
CA LEU A 579 -10.15 -9.93 6.49
C LEU A 579 -9.19 -9.11 5.63
N ASN A 580 -8.36 -9.75 4.79
CA ASN A 580 -7.37 -9.04 3.99
C ASN A 580 -8.04 -8.19 2.89
N ARG A 581 -8.00 -6.86 3.05
CA ARG A 581 -8.60 -5.88 2.14
C ARG A 581 -7.65 -4.70 1.91
N PRO A 582 -7.25 -4.43 0.66
CA PRO A 582 -6.42 -3.27 0.34
C PRO A 582 -7.04 -1.96 0.84
N GLY A 583 -6.23 -1.11 1.47
CA GLY A 583 -6.67 0.21 1.92
C GLY A 583 -7.70 0.23 3.06
N LEU A 584 -7.84 -0.85 3.85
CA LEU A 584 -8.47 -0.80 5.18
C LEU A 584 -7.44 -0.74 6.32
N GLY A 585 -6.15 -0.90 6.01
CA GLY A 585 -5.09 -0.99 7.00
C GLY A 585 -5.12 -2.33 7.73
N GLU A 586 -5.11 -2.28 9.06
CA GLU A 586 -5.23 -3.47 9.90
C GLU A 586 -6.70 -3.77 10.17
N VAL A 587 -7.10 -5.03 10.01
CA VAL A 587 -8.47 -5.49 10.24
C VAL A 587 -8.45 -6.66 11.22
N ARG A 588 -9.29 -6.60 12.25
CA ARG A 588 -9.40 -7.64 13.29
C ARG A 588 -10.85 -8.01 13.55
N VAL A 589 -11.11 -9.28 13.83
CA VAL A 589 -12.34 -9.76 14.45
C VAL A 589 -12.07 -9.85 15.95
N VAL A 590 -12.95 -9.25 16.74
CA VAL A 590 -12.86 -9.25 18.20
C VAL A 590 -14.13 -9.82 18.84
N ASP A 591 -13.99 -10.40 20.03
CA ASP A 591 -15.12 -10.80 20.86
C ASP A 591 -15.82 -9.58 21.51
N ALA A 592 -16.85 -9.85 22.32
CA ALA A 592 -17.59 -8.83 23.05
C ALA A 592 -16.74 -8.01 24.04
N GLU A 593 -15.59 -8.55 24.47
CA GLU A 593 -14.63 -7.89 25.36
C GLU A 593 -13.53 -7.13 24.58
N ALA A 594 -13.65 -7.05 23.25
CA ALA A 594 -12.67 -6.48 22.33
C ALA A 594 -11.30 -7.21 22.32
N ARG A 595 -11.31 -8.53 22.56
CA ARG A 595 -10.14 -9.41 22.45
C ARG A 595 -10.07 -10.05 21.06
N THR A 596 -8.87 -10.10 20.49
CA THR A 596 -8.66 -10.50 19.09
C THR A 596 -8.85 -12.00 18.86
N ILE A 597 -9.73 -12.37 17.93
CA ILE A 597 -10.00 -13.75 17.50
C ILE A 597 -9.34 -14.06 16.14
N ALA A 598 -9.38 -13.10 15.21
CA ALA A 598 -8.79 -13.24 13.88
C ALA A 598 -8.27 -11.88 13.41
N ALA A 599 -7.28 -11.87 12.52
CA ALA A 599 -6.72 -10.64 11.99
C ALA A 599 -6.22 -10.79 10.55
N SER A 600 -6.16 -9.67 9.83
CA SER A 600 -5.61 -9.60 8.46
C SER A 600 -4.08 -9.76 8.42
N ASP A 601 -3.40 -9.55 9.55
CA ASP A 601 -1.95 -9.70 9.74
C ASP A 601 -1.67 -10.45 11.06
N GLY A 602 -0.40 -10.66 11.41
CA GLY A 602 -0.01 -11.39 12.63
C GLY A 602 -0.66 -10.82 13.91
N PHE A 603 -1.19 -11.71 14.76
CA PHE A 603 -1.83 -11.36 16.03
C PHE A 603 -1.55 -12.43 17.10
N LEU A 604 -1.73 -12.06 18.36
CA LEU A 604 -1.79 -13.00 19.48
C LEU A 604 -3.25 -13.29 19.83
N ALA A 605 -3.58 -14.57 20.02
CA ALA A 605 -4.93 -15.00 20.38
C ALA A 605 -5.39 -14.28 21.67
N PHE A 606 -6.60 -13.73 21.64
CA PHE A 606 -7.24 -13.02 22.74
C PHE A 606 -6.50 -11.76 23.24
N GLU A 607 -5.57 -11.21 22.44
CA GLU A 607 -4.95 -9.93 22.80
C GLU A 607 -5.96 -8.79 22.66
N GLY A 608 -5.94 -7.88 23.63
CA GLY A 608 -6.72 -6.65 23.55
C GLY A 608 -6.25 -5.77 22.38
N LEU A 609 -7.15 -4.90 21.91
CA LEU A 609 -6.82 -3.94 20.87
C LEU A 609 -5.67 -3.01 21.31
N PRO A 610 -4.80 -2.57 20.39
CA PRO A 610 -3.58 -1.83 20.73
C PRO A 610 -3.84 -0.43 21.31
N ARG A 611 -5.08 0.07 21.21
CA ARG A 611 -5.50 1.39 21.72
C ARG A 611 -6.86 1.29 22.39
N GLU A 612 -7.01 1.97 23.53
CA GLU A 612 -8.27 2.06 24.27
C GLU A 612 -9.40 2.68 23.43
N SER A 613 -9.08 3.68 22.60
CA SER A 613 -10.05 4.30 21.69
C SER A 613 -10.68 3.32 20.70
N LEU A 614 -9.99 2.23 20.34
CA LEU A 614 -10.55 1.18 19.48
C LEU A 614 -11.49 0.27 20.26
N THR A 615 -11.16 -0.05 21.52
CA THR A 615 -12.04 -0.77 22.44
C THR A 615 -13.32 0.03 22.71
N ASP A 616 -13.21 1.35 22.92
CA ASP A 616 -14.36 2.23 23.07
C ASP A 616 -15.22 2.29 21.80
N LEU A 617 -14.60 2.25 20.62
CA LEU A 617 -15.31 2.21 19.34
C LEU A 617 -16.12 0.92 19.17
N VAL A 618 -15.56 -0.24 19.56
CA VAL A 618 -16.27 -1.52 19.61
C VAL A 618 -17.44 -1.45 20.58
N ARG A 619 -17.20 -0.97 21.80
CA ARG A 619 -18.25 -0.83 22.83
C ARG A 619 -19.38 0.07 22.34
N ALA A 620 -19.05 1.18 21.69
CA ALA A 620 -20.03 2.10 21.12
C ALA A 620 -20.84 1.45 19.98
N GLY A 621 -20.22 0.63 19.13
CA GLY A 621 -20.91 -0.13 18.08
C GLY A 621 -21.87 -1.19 18.63
N GLY A 622 -21.53 -1.80 19.77
CA GLY A 622 -22.37 -2.77 20.47
C GLY A 622 -23.63 -2.18 21.14
N VAL A 623 -23.72 -0.84 21.28
CA VAL A 623 -24.92 -0.19 21.83
C VAL A 623 -26.06 -0.29 20.81
N LYS A 624 -27.19 -0.87 21.22
CA LYS A 624 -28.38 -0.98 20.37
C LYS A 624 -29.02 0.39 20.16
N VAL A 625 -29.06 0.87 18.92
CA VAL A 625 -29.76 2.11 18.53
C VAL A 625 -30.85 1.75 17.52
N GLY A 626 -32.12 1.84 17.92
CA GLY A 626 -33.23 1.42 17.08
C GLY A 626 -33.31 -0.11 16.94
N ALA A 627 -33.13 -0.64 15.72
CA ALA A 627 -33.34 -2.05 15.39
C ALA A 627 -32.18 -2.99 15.74
N GLY A 628 -31.03 -2.47 16.21
CA GLY A 628 -29.89 -3.31 16.58
C GLY A 628 -28.58 -2.53 16.79
N PRO A 629 -27.45 -3.25 16.95
CA PRO A 629 -26.10 -2.68 16.92
C PRO A 629 -25.83 -1.99 15.57
N VAL A 630 -25.04 -0.92 15.57
CA VAL A 630 -24.77 -0.09 14.37
C VAL A 630 -23.27 0.12 14.20
N GLU A 631 -22.81 0.06 12.97
CA GLU A 631 -21.44 0.35 12.59
C GLU A 631 -21.08 1.82 12.82
N ASN A 632 -19.85 2.09 13.28
CA ASN A 632 -19.39 3.43 13.60
C ASN A 632 -17.97 3.66 13.07
N GLY A 633 -17.68 4.91 12.68
CA GLY A 633 -16.38 5.36 12.20
C GLY A 633 -15.89 6.54 13.04
N LEU A 634 -14.59 6.58 13.33
CA LEU A 634 -13.97 7.62 14.13
C LEU A 634 -12.63 8.05 13.54
N LEU A 635 -12.38 9.35 13.62
CA LEU A 635 -11.06 9.92 13.36
C LEU A 635 -10.32 10.12 14.69
N ILE A 636 -9.37 9.23 14.97
CA ILE A 636 -8.56 9.26 16.18
C ILE A 636 -7.35 10.17 15.96
N ARG A 637 -7.19 11.17 16.83
CA ARG A 637 -6.07 12.12 16.80
C ARG A 637 -5.29 12.00 18.10
N GLU A 638 -4.18 11.27 18.04
CA GLU A 638 -3.31 11.01 19.20
C GLU A 638 -1.86 11.40 18.88
N GLY A 639 -1.30 12.30 19.70
CA GLY A 639 0.05 12.81 19.51
C GLY A 639 0.22 13.54 18.16
N ARG A 640 1.13 13.05 17.30
CA ARG A 640 1.33 13.54 15.92
C ARG A 640 0.68 12.64 14.87
N SER A 641 -0.08 11.63 15.29
CA SER A 641 -0.67 10.65 14.39
C SER A 641 -2.17 10.86 14.25
N VAL A 642 -2.65 10.76 13.02
CA VAL A 642 -4.07 10.73 12.71
C VAL A 642 -4.39 9.33 12.19
N THR A 643 -5.40 8.68 12.76
CA THR A 643 -5.82 7.33 12.39
C THR A 643 -7.30 7.36 12.08
N VAL A 644 -7.69 6.81 10.94
CA VAL A 644 -9.11 6.54 10.62
C VAL A 644 -9.39 5.13 11.08
N ALA A 645 -10.42 4.96 11.91
CA ALA A 645 -10.82 3.67 12.43
C ALA A 645 -12.33 3.47 12.29
N ALA A 646 -12.75 2.22 12.22
CA ALA A 646 -14.16 1.84 12.23
C ALA A 646 -14.36 0.54 12.99
N ALA A 647 -15.55 0.37 13.56
CA ALA A 647 -16.00 -0.88 14.13
C ALA A 647 -17.40 -1.20 13.61
N ALA A 648 -17.60 -2.45 13.20
CA ALA A 648 -18.88 -2.97 12.75
C ALA A 648 -19.20 -4.26 13.52
N PRO A 649 -20.23 -4.26 14.38
CA PRO A 649 -20.70 -5.46 15.05
C PRO A 649 -21.31 -6.44 14.04
N PHE A 650 -21.34 -7.73 14.38
CA PHE A 650 -22.13 -8.69 13.62
C PHE A 650 -23.61 -8.37 13.79
N SER A 651 -24.18 -7.72 12.78
CA SER A 651 -25.59 -7.35 12.71
C SER A 651 -26.34 -8.26 11.72
N GLY A 652 -27.65 -8.40 11.90
CA GLY A 652 -28.51 -9.27 11.09
C GLY A 652 -28.86 -10.59 11.76
N GLY A 653 -29.41 -11.54 10.99
CA GLY A 653 -29.86 -12.84 11.51
C GLY A 653 -28.84 -13.99 11.39
N GLY A 654 -29.20 -15.13 11.97
CA GLY A 654 -28.42 -16.37 11.96
C GLY A 654 -27.50 -16.51 13.17
N VAL A 655 -26.94 -17.72 13.35
CA VAL A 655 -26.19 -18.13 14.56
C VAL A 655 -24.99 -17.24 14.88
N ALA A 656 -24.38 -16.61 13.87
CA ALA A 656 -23.22 -15.76 14.05
C ALA A 656 -23.57 -14.39 14.68
N ALA A 657 -24.83 -13.95 14.60
CA ALA A 657 -25.24 -12.66 15.20
C ALA A 657 -25.24 -12.72 16.73
N ASP A 658 -25.50 -13.89 17.30
CA ASP A 658 -25.65 -14.07 18.75
C ASP A 658 -24.30 -14.16 19.49
N VAL A 659 -23.19 -14.34 18.76
CA VAL A 659 -21.84 -14.49 19.33
C VAL A 659 -21.26 -13.16 19.84
N GLY A 660 -21.87 -12.02 19.47
CA GLY A 660 -21.46 -10.69 19.96
C GLY A 660 -20.11 -10.20 19.41
N TRP A 661 -19.63 -10.75 18.30
CA TRP A 661 -18.36 -10.33 17.69
C TRP A 661 -18.49 -9.03 16.90
N SER A 662 -17.35 -8.36 16.74
CA SER A 662 -17.23 -7.16 15.91
C SER A 662 -16.00 -7.23 15.02
N VAL A 663 -16.06 -6.61 13.84
CA VAL A 663 -14.88 -6.32 13.04
C VAL A 663 -14.44 -4.89 13.32
N VAL A 664 -13.14 -4.72 13.55
CA VAL A 664 -12.51 -3.42 13.74
C VAL A 664 -11.46 -3.25 12.66
N SER A 665 -11.43 -2.07 12.03
CA SER A 665 -10.39 -1.71 11.10
C SER A 665 -9.76 -0.37 11.46
N TRP A 666 -8.48 -0.19 11.17
CA TRP A 666 -7.83 1.11 11.29
C TRP A 666 -6.67 1.29 10.33
N GLN A 667 -6.50 2.52 9.86
CA GLN A 667 -5.39 2.92 9.01
C GLN A 667 -4.86 4.30 9.41
N ASN A 668 -3.54 4.40 9.53
CA ASN A 668 -2.89 5.68 9.76
C ASN A 668 -3.03 6.57 8.50
N ALA A 669 -3.39 7.83 8.70
CA ALA A 669 -3.65 8.77 7.62
C ALA A 669 -2.44 9.02 6.71
N LYS A 670 -1.22 8.76 7.19
CA LYS A 670 0.01 8.83 6.37
C LYS A 670 0.03 7.84 5.21
N HIS A 671 -0.74 6.75 5.30
CA HIS A 671 -0.86 5.75 4.23
C HIS A 671 -1.99 6.09 3.25
N PHE A 672 -2.77 7.14 3.51
CA PHE A 672 -3.68 7.68 2.53
C PHE A 672 -2.94 8.68 1.64
N GLU A 673 -3.25 8.68 0.35
CA GLU A 673 -2.72 9.65 -0.61
C GLU A 673 -3.39 11.02 -0.44
N ILE A 674 -3.14 11.66 0.70
CA ILE A 674 -3.66 12.99 1.04
C ILE A 674 -2.58 14.03 0.77
N ALA A 675 -2.97 15.17 0.19
CA ALA A 675 -2.06 16.24 -0.21
C ALA A 675 -1.07 16.71 0.87
N PRO A 676 -1.45 16.84 2.17
CA PRO A 676 -0.50 17.23 3.22
C PRO A 676 0.66 16.23 3.39
N TYR A 677 0.39 14.93 3.39
CA TYR A 677 1.43 13.89 3.52
C TYR A 677 2.31 13.79 2.26
N GLU A 678 1.72 13.88 1.06
CA GLU A 678 2.52 13.92 -0.18
C GLU A 678 3.51 15.10 -0.19
N ARG A 679 3.11 16.26 0.35
CA ARG A 679 3.98 17.44 0.46
C ARG A 679 5.10 17.24 1.46
N GLU A 680 4.81 16.61 2.59
CA GLU A 680 5.82 16.25 3.58
C GLU A 680 6.88 15.35 2.95
N ASP A 681 6.47 14.24 2.32
CA ASP A 681 7.39 13.30 1.66
C ASP A 681 8.23 13.96 0.57
N ARG A 682 7.60 14.83 -0.24
CA ARG A 682 8.27 15.62 -1.26
C ARG A 682 9.31 16.59 -0.68
N SER A 683 9.02 17.23 0.44
CA SER A 683 9.95 18.14 1.12
C SER A 683 11.12 17.39 1.77
N VAL A 684 10.86 16.21 2.35
CA VAL A 684 11.87 15.29 2.88
C VAL A 684 12.80 14.83 1.76
N LEU A 685 12.24 14.40 0.63
CA LEU A 685 13.01 13.97 -0.53
C LEU A 685 13.87 15.11 -1.09
N ALA A 686 13.33 16.33 -1.19
CA ALA A 686 14.11 17.51 -1.59
C ALA A 686 15.27 17.80 -0.62
N GLY A 687 15.02 17.71 0.69
CA GLY A 687 16.06 17.86 1.72
C GLY A 687 17.13 16.77 1.66
N MET A 688 16.73 15.50 1.45
CA MET A 688 17.66 14.37 1.28
C MET A 688 18.50 14.50 0.01
N LEU A 689 17.91 14.91 -1.11
CA LEU A 689 18.63 15.20 -2.36
C LEU A 689 19.63 16.34 -2.16
N GLY A 690 19.24 17.40 -1.45
CA GLY A 690 20.14 18.48 -1.06
C GLY A 690 21.32 17.98 -0.21
N LEU A 691 21.07 17.11 0.77
CA LEU A 691 22.12 16.53 1.60
C LEU A 691 23.08 15.64 0.79
N ALA A 692 22.55 14.80 -0.10
CA ALA A 692 23.35 13.97 -1.00
C ALA A 692 24.25 14.86 -1.90
N LEU A 693 23.70 15.97 -2.39
CA LEU A 693 24.43 16.97 -3.17
C LEU A 693 25.64 17.53 -2.41
N ILE A 694 25.42 17.95 -1.16
CA ILE A 694 26.45 18.50 -0.29
C ILE A 694 27.59 17.50 -0.14
N VAL A 695 27.26 16.24 0.18
CA VAL A 695 28.26 15.18 0.40
C VAL A 695 29.07 14.92 -0.87
N VAL A 696 28.42 14.78 -2.03
CA VAL A 696 29.11 14.50 -3.30
C VAL A 696 29.98 15.68 -3.73
N CYS A 697 29.45 16.89 -3.76
CA CYS A 697 30.17 18.07 -4.25
C CYS A 697 31.32 18.48 -3.32
N LEU A 698 31.08 18.55 -2.00
CA LEU A 698 32.13 18.90 -1.05
C LEU A 698 33.15 17.77 -0.87
N GLY A 699 32.70 16.51 -0.95
CA GLY A 699 33.57 15.34 -0.98
C GLY A 699 34.52 15.36 -2.18
N TRP A 700 34.01 15.69 -3.37
CA TRP A 700 34.81 15.87 -4.57
C TRP A 700 35.86 16.97 -4.40
N ILE A 701 35.45 18.16 -3.93
CA ILE A 701 36.38 19.28 -3.70
C ILE A 701 37.43 18.90 -2.65
N HIS A 702 37.03 18.17 -1.60
CA HIS A 702 37.95 17.70 -0.58
C HIS A 702 39.02 16.76 -1.15
N LEU A 703 38.63 15.81 -1.99
CA LEU A 703 39.52 14.80 -2.56
C LEU A 703 40.42 15.36 -3.67
N VAL A 704 39.90 16.22 -4.54
CA VAL A 704 40.64 16.74 -5.71
C VAL A 704 41.46 17.98 -5.37
N VAL A 705 41.00 18.83 -4.44
CA VAL A 705 41.64 20.13 -4.20
C VAL A 705 42.27 20.20 -2.82
N VAL A 706 41.50 19.96 -1.76
CA VAL A 706 41.99 20.20 -0.38
C VAL A 706 43.09 19.21 0.01
N ARG A 707 42.89 17.92 -0.25
CA ARG A 707 43.85 16.87 0.11
C ARG A 707 45.17 17.01 -0.69
N PRO A 708 45.16 17.21 -2.03
CA PRO A 708 46.39 17.41 -2.79
C PRO A 708 47.11 18.72 -2.46
N LEU A 709 46.37 19.81 -2.23
CA LEU A 709 46.97 21.11 -1.92
C LEU A 709 47.65 21.13 -0.54
N ARG A 710 47.14 20.35 0.42
CA ARG A 710 47.80 20.13 1.72
C ARG A 710 49.10 19.33 1.59
N ALA A 711 49.11 18.31 0.75
CA ALA A 711 50.33 17.57 0.45
C ALA A 711 51.37 18.46 -0.24
N LEU A 712 50.92 19.27 -1.21
CA LEU A 712 51.74 20.27 -1.90
C LEU A 712 52.35 21.29 -0.94
N ALA A 713 51.57 21.84 0.01
CA ALA A 713 52.08 22.78 1.00
C ALA A 713 53.24 22.18 1.82
N GLY A 714 53.09 20.94 2.30
CA GLY A 714 54.17 20.24 3.02
C GLY A 714 55.41 19.98 2.16
N SER A 715 55.23 19.65 0.88
CA SER A 715 56.34 19.47 -0.06
C SER A 715 57.06 20.78 -0.40
N ALA A 716 56.31 21.86 -0.60
CA ALA A 716 56.87 23.18 -0.90
C ALA A 716 57.69 23.73 0.27
N GLU A 717 57.21 23.57 1.50
CA GLU A 717 57.95 23.95 2.71
C GLU A 717 59.25 23.16 2.86
N LYS A 718 59.22 21.84 2.72
CA LYS A 718 60.44 21.00 2.76
C LYS A 718 61.47 21.41 1.70
N LEU A 719 61.00 21.73 0.48
CA LEU A 719 61.86 22.21 -0.59
C LEU A 719 62.49 23.58 -0.24
N ALA A 720 61.70 24.50 0.31
CA ALA A 720 62.18 25.81 0.77
C ALA A 720 63.16 25.70 1.95
N ASP A 721 62.99 24.70 2.81
CA ASP A 721 63.88 24.39 3.93
C ASP A 721 65.15 23.62 3.48
N GLY A 722 65.29 23.35 2.17
CA GLY A 722 66.53 22.85 1.57
C GLY A 722 66.57 21.37 1.21
N ASP A 723 65.44 20.64 1.29
CA ASP A 723 65.33 19.26 0.81
C ASP A 723 65.30 19.22 -0.72
N LEU A 724 66.49 19.15 -1.33
CA LEU A 724 66.66 18.96 -2.77
C LEU A 724 66.68 17.48 -3.19
N LYS A 725 66.61 16.53 -2.26
CA LYS A 725 66.73 15.08 -2.58
C LYS A 725 65.39 14.48 -2.99
N THR A 726 64.30 14.98 -2.43
CA THR A 726 62.95 14.48 -2.74
C THR A 726 62.47 15.00 -4.09
N VAL A 727 62.20 14.08 -5.03
CA VAL A 727 61.64 14.41 -6.36
C VAL A 727 60.14 14.66 -6.24
N LEU A 728 59.65 15.76 -6.82
CA LEU A 728 58.25 16.12 -6.81
C LEU A 728 57.56 15.66 -8.11
N TYR A 729 56.79 14.57 -8.03
CA TYR A 729 56.06 14.02 -9.18
C TYR A 729 54.67 14.67 -9.33
N PRO A 730 54.36 15.32 -10.47
CA PRO A 730 53.01 15.79 -10.77
C PRO A 730 52.08 14.57 -10.99
N ARG A 731 51.28 14.22 -9.98
CA ARG A 731 50.30 13.12 -10.06
C ARG A 731 48.98 13.51 -10.72
N TYR A 732 48.67 14.80 -10.74
CA TYR A 732 47.42 15.36 -11.25
C TYR A 732 47.71 16.26 -12.46
N HIS A 733 46.81 16.28 -13.44
CA HIS A 733 46.91 17.14 -14.64
C HIS A 733 46.12 18.45 -14.48
N ASP A 734 45.97 18.92 -13.25
CA ASP A 734 45.21 20.11 -12.86
C ASP A 734 46.14 21.27 -12.43
N GLU A 735 45.56 22.35 -11.92
CA GLU A 735 46.34 23.51 -11.46
C GLU A 735 47.28 23.16 -10.29
N VAL A 736 46.91 22.21 -9.42
CA VAL A 736 47.77 21.73 -8.32
C VAL A 736 48.98 20.99 -8.87
N GLY A 737 48.79 20.07 -9.80
CA GLY A 737 49.88 19.36 -10.48
C GLY A 737 50.78 20.27 -11.31
N ALA A 738 50.22 21.35 -11.88
CA ALA A 738 51.00 22.35 -12.59
C ALA A 738 51.90 23.18 -11.66
N VAL A 739 51.46 23.46 -10.42
CA VAL A 739 52.31 24.06 -9.37
C VAL A 739 53.41 23.07 -8.95
N VAL A 740 53.08 21.79 -8.74
CA VAL A 740 54.07 20.74 -8.42
C VAL A 740 55.17 20.67 -9.49
N ARG A 741 54.78 20.68 -10.78
CA ARG A 741 55.74 20.68 -11.89
C ARG A 741 56.64 21.91 -11.88
N SER A 742 56.09 23.07 -11.56
CA SER A 742 56.85 24.32 -11.48
C SER A 742 57.85 24.28 -10.31
N LEU A 743 57.46 23.72 -9.16
CA LEU A 743 58.35 23.52 -8.01
C LEU A 743 59.49 22.53 -8.33
N GLU A 744 59.21 21.46 -9.08
CA GLU A 744 60.24 20.51 -9.51
C GLU A 744 61.27 21.18 -10.44
N LEU A 745 60.85 22.06 -11.35
CA LEU A 745 61.76 22.85 -12.17
C LEU A 745 62.62 23.79 -11.31
N VAL A 746 62.04 24.41 -10.28
CA VAL A 746 62.78 25.23 -9.31
C VAL A 746 63.80 24.39 -8.52
N ARG A 747 63.43 23.18 -8.08
CA ARG A 747 64.35 22.23 -7.42
C ARG A 747 65.54 21.90 -8.30
N GLN A 748 65.30 21.58 -9.58
CA GLN A 748 66.35 21.25 -10.55
C GLN A 748 67.29 22.44 -10.79
N GLN A 749 66.77 23.66 -10.88
CA GLN A 749 67.58 24.87 -11.00
C GLN A 749 68.46 25.10 -9.77
N LEU A 750 67.92 24.92 -8.56
CA LEU A 750 68.68 25.02 -7.31
C LEU A 750 69.77 23.94 -7.22
N GLN A 751 69.46 22.71 -7.61
CA GLN A 751 70.42 21.60 -7.62
C GLN A 751 71.55 21.83 -8.62
N ALA A 752 71.24 22.28 -9.85
CA ALA A 752 72.23 22.62 -10.86
C ALA A 752 73.14 23.78 -10.43
N ARG A 753 72.58 24.80 -9.75
CA ARG A 753 73.36 25.90 -9.19
C ARG A 753 74.30 25.46 -8.07
N ARG A 754 73.83 24.63 -7.12
CA ARG A 754 74.70 24.06 -6.07
C ARG A 754 75.83 23.21 -6.64
N GLN A 755 75.57 22.40 -7.66
CA GLN A 755 76.61 21.62 -8.35
C GLN A 755 77.63 22.52 -9.08
N ASN A 756 77.17 23.58 -9.73
CA ASN A 756 78.05 24.55 -10.39
C ASN A 756 78.89 25.36 -9.38
N GLN A 757 78.33 25.74 -8.23
CA GLN A 757 79.08 26.36 -7.14
C GLN A 757 80.13 25.41 -6.56
N ALA A 758 79.76 24.15 -6.25
CA ALA A 758 80.69 23.14 -5.77
C ALA A 758 81.83 22.86 -6.77
N ARG A 759 81.53 22.83 -8.08
CA ARG A 759 82.56 22.73 -9.14
C ARG A 759 83.49 23.94 -9.18
N ARG A 760 82.97 25.16 -9.09
CA ARG A 760 83.77 26.40 -9.03
C ARG A 760 84.64 26.48 -7.77
N SER A 761 84.18 25.91 -6.65
CA SER A 761 84.97 25.81 -5.41
C SER A 761 86.02 24.69 -5.45
N ALA A 762 85.82 23.66 -6.27
CA ALA A 762 86.70 22.49 -6.40
C ALA A 762 87.73 22.61 -7.55
N GLU A 763 87.66 23.67 -8.37
CA GLU A 763 88.67 23.98 -9.39
C GLU A 763 89.97 24.46 -8.69
N PRO A 764 91.09 23.70 -8.74
CA PRO A 764 92.33 24.15 -8.15
C PRO A 764 92.87 25.35 -8.94
N ARG A 765 93.11 26.48 -8.25
CA ARG A 765 93.80 27.63 -8.83
C ARG A 765 95.22 27.22 -9.25
N LEU A 766 95.41 26.92 -10.53
CA LEU A 766 96.69 26.84 -11.24
C LEU A 766 96.56 27.83 -12.41
N GLY A 767 97.34 28.89 -12.62
CA GLY A 767 98.51 29.51 -11.99
C GLY A 767 99.13 30.45 -13.06
N ALA A 768 99.51 31.69 -12.71
CA ALA A 768 100.31 32.59 -13.57
C ALA A 768 100.89 33.73 -12.72
N GLY A 769 102.18 34.08 -12.68
CA GLY A 769 103.43 33.53 -13.23
C GLY A 769 104.56 33.89 -12.23
N GLY A 770 105.74 33.28 -12.22
CA GLY A 770 106.74 33.40 -13.28
C GLY A 770 107.86 34.35 -12.85
N ARG A 771 108.93 33.80 -12.27
CA ARG A 771 110.32 34.10 -12.66
C ARG A 771 111.16 32.85 -12.49
#